data_AF-A0A970KGW8-F1
#
_entry.id   AF-A0A970KGW8-F1
#
_cell.length_a   1.000
_cell.length_b   1.000
_cell.length_c   1.000
_cell.angle_alpha   90.00
_cell.angle_beta   90.00
_cell.angle_gamma   90.00
#
_symmetry.space_group_name_H-M   'P 1'
#
loop_
_entity.id
_entity.type
_entity.pdbx_description
1 polymer ?
#
loop_
_entity_poly.entity_id
_entity_poly.type
_entity_poly.pdbx_seq_one_letter_code
_entity_poly.pdbx_strand_id
1 'polypeptide(L)'
;MFFADGNPVYYVRYKANGKNDGSDWENAWRQLPDVLERGATYYIAAGEYPSYQFDDPEDGDAYIIIKKSTPDDHGTDVGWKNGYGTGVALFTADRGPIFDFHTGYYIIDGQSGEKDRGHGIKLYNPENVAAYQGGNCMRIPNNVKVSHLTLRHIEMQDAGWAGTITEEAAITRTINVLGTTSNITFQYCYIHDSGQEWMLFVSPEKDFLIEHCYFKNGGSGSSSSHSVGIWFRGTRENMNIHIRYNTFENFARSGGTGYITLGWRSDPDIPTYSSGYYIYGNVFKETSPLAGPTRAIGSNGSNGGPFLSDVKILNNTFYNMQNNSSYINLANKGDDNLAANNIWYGCAKTPSINIVSKNNILNDLPYDPFIDATNGNFWLACALPGGMELGEPFNKDMHGADRGRDDEWDIGAFEYVKTRETRPRIENNTLVGPDGCRLRGGTLWLYGWMKSKTKWVLSDTPWNAMHENRLNAVRIACAYRPEKEDNYSLDEYEELLDQIIDRAESMGITVVIDYHPEPGKYYKKDPEAFEIIKRHARNFWTRIASRYKDRTNVVFELVNEPVFDGPNDYTGELLKDFVELWQLCHELAPEIPIIVLSFCQVGGHTSDKTDWPAERASWLEGIDWMKTAVGFHSYWRDTSERIVDLKSKYPCINTEFMTYNDGEGMKAMDGYERHGTLMEILGISWLQWDIIDREEVLPRLEWKISNLLSARIQRVICTVSGMKRAVLSAGDRQLIEARSGSTVISSVMVRTRLLRRAG
;
A
#
# COMPACT_ATOMS: atom_id res chain seq x y z
N MET A 1 6.46 27.87 -18.07
CA MET A 1 6.25 29.18 -18.73
C MET A 1 7.43 30.05 -18.33
N PHE A 2 8.26 30.46 -19.27
CA PHE A 2 9.32 31.46 -19.02
C PHE A 2 8.65 32.83 -19.09
N PHE A 3 8.59 33.56 -17.97
CA PHE A 3 8.07 34.93 -17.93
C PHE A 3 9.16 35.89 -18.41
N ALA A 4 8.80 36.86 -19.25
CA ALA A 4 9.71 37.88 -19.75
C ALA A 4 10.13 38.84 -18.63
N ASP A 5 11.38 39.29 -18.65
CA ASP A 5 11.88 40.37 -17.78
C ASP A 5 11.00 41.64 -17.97
N GLY A 6 10.30 42.09 -16.93
CA GLY A 6 9.54 43.35 -16.95
C GLY A 6 8.21 43.40 -16.20
N ASN A 7 7.71 42.31 -15.63
CA ASN A 7 6.45 42.34 -14.86
C ASN A 7 6.62 43.06 -13.50
N PRO A 8 5.64 43.87 -13.05
CA PRO A 8 5.68 44.51 -11.72
C PRO A 8 5.77 43.47 -10.61
N VAL A 9 6.59 43.77 -9.58
CA VAL A 9 6.77 42.92 -8.41
C VAL A 9 6.50 43.73 -7.15
N TYR A 10 5.66 43.19 -6.26
CA TYR A 10 5.26 43.83 -5.02
C TYR A 10 5.52 42.92 -3.82
N TYR A 11 5.74 43.52 -2.65
CA TYR A 11 6.06 42.81 -1.42
C TYR A 11 5.02 43.07 -0.33
N VAL A 12 4.62 42.02 0.36
CA VAL A 12 3.61 42.03 1.42
C VAL A 12 4.21 41.39 2.66
N ARG A 13 4.21 42.13 3.77
CA ARG A 13 4.77 41.69 5.03
C ARG A 13 3.91 42.18 6.20
N TYR A 14 3.35 41.22 6.93
CA TYR A 14 2.65 41.48 8.18
C TYR A 14 3.52 42.33 9.12
N LYS A 15 2.91 43.37 9.71
CA LYS A 15 3.59 44.35 10.58
C LYS A 15 4.79 45.07 9.91
N ALA A 16 4.72 45.33 8.60
CA ALA A 16 5.64 46.26 7.94
C ALA A 16 5.53 47.69 8.50
N ASN A 17 6.66 48.41 8.54
CA ASN A 17 6.78 49.72 9.17
C ASN A 17 7.18 50.85 8.19
N GLY A 18 7.56 50.53 6.95
CA GLY A 18 7.95 51.52 5.94
C GLY A 18 6.76 52.24 5.31
N LYS A 19 6.94 52.68 4.06
CA LYS A 19 5.94 53.48 3.33
C LYS A 19 4.62 52.77 3.07
N ASN A 20 4.61 51.43 3.12
CA ASN A 20 3.44 50.60 2.82
C ASN A 20 2.92 50.90 1.41
N ASP A 21 3.82 50.76 0.43
CA ASP A 21 3.58 50.91 -1.01
C ASP A 21 3.97 49.65 -1.82
N GLY A 22 4.56 48.65 -1.16
CA GLY A 22 4.89 47.36 -1.76
C GLY A 22 6.16 47.36 -2.62
N SER A 23 6.93 48.44 -2.68
CA SER A 23 8.08 48.56 -3.59
C SER A 23 9.28 47.66 -3.26
N ASP A 24 9.47 47.31 -1.98
CA ASP A 24 10.52 46.40 -1.47
C ASP A 24 10.10 45.85 -0.09
N TRP A 25 10.94 45.06 0.58
CA TRP A 25 10.62 44.48 1.90
C TRP A 25 10.62 45.49 3.06
N GLU A 26 11.30 46.64 2.90
CA GLU A 26 11.28 47.75 3.85
C GLU A 26 9.94 48.51 3.75
N ASN A 27 9.47 48.73 2.52
CA ASN A 27 8.27 49.47 2.15
C ASN A 27 7.06 48.59 1.84
N ALA A 28 7.15 47.29 2.15
CA ALA A 28 6.12 46.28 1.89
C ALA A 28 4.72 46.69 2.38
N TRP A 29 3.69 46.25 1.67
CA TRP A 29 2.32 46.33 2.15
C TRP A 29 2.14 45.49 3.41
N ARG A 30 1.33 45.95 4.36
CA ARG A 30 1.05 45.20 5.61
C ARG A 30 0.14 43.99 5.40
N GLN A 31 -0.64 44.01 4.34
CA GLN A 31 -1.57 42.98 3.86
C GLN A 31 -1.69 43.13 2.34
N LEU A 32 -2.36 42.22 1.65
CA LEU A 32 -2.67 42.44 0.22
C LEU A 32 -3.44 43.77 0.06
N PRO A 33 -3.07 44.63 -0.91
CA PRO A 33 -3.79 45.88 -1.15
C PRO A 33 -5.20 45.59 -1.70
N ASP A 34 -6.14 46.52 -1.56
CA ASP A 34 -7.54 46.33 -2.00
C ASP A 34 -7.70 46.10 -3.52
N VAL A 35 -6.71 46.51 -4.31
CA VAL A 35 -6.67 46.31 -5.77
C VAL A 35 -5.31 45.73 -6.14
N LEU A 36 -5.33 44.59 -6.80
CA LEU A 36 -4.15 43.92 -7.35
C LEU A 36 -3.97 44.29 -8.83
N GLU A 37 -2.72 44.41 -9.25
CA GLU A 37 -2.37 44.77 -10.62
C GLU A 37 -2.23 43.52 -11.49
N ARG A 38 -2.97 43.49 -12.60
CA ARG A 38 -2.89 42.42 -13.61
C ARG A 38 -1.49 42.37 -14.21
N GLY A 39 -0.92 41.18 -14.33
CA GLY A 39 0.45 40.95 -14.77
C GLY A 39 1.51 41.03 -13.66
N ALA A 40 1.14 41.44 -12.44
CA ALA A 40 2.08 41.57 -11.33
C ALA A 40 2.28 40.29 -10.51
N THR A 41 3.42 40.21 -9.82
CA THR A 41 3.72 39.18 -8.81
C THR A 41 3.81 39.79 -7.40
N TYR A 42 3.08 39.22 -6.45
CA TYR A 42 3.06 39.61 -5.04
C TYR A 42 3.77 38.57 -4.19
N TYR A 43 4.92 38.95 -3.62
CA TYR A 43 5.66 38.14 -2.65
C TYR A 43 5.16 38.40 -1.23
N ILE A 44 4.68 37.36 -0.56
CA ILE A 44 4.11 37.43 0.79
C ILE A 44 5.07 36.81 1.81
N ALA A 45 5.40 37.51 2.89
CA ALA A 45 6.17 36.96 4.00
C ALA A 45 5.30 36.09 4.93
N ALA A 46 5.93 35.30 5.80
CA ALA A 46 5.24 34.66 6.91
C ALA A 46 4.57 35.72 7.82
N GLY A 47 3.39 35.39 8.34
CA GLY A 47 2.57 36.33 9.10
C GLY A 47 1.10 35.95 9.09
N GLU A 48 0.30 36.77 9.78
CA GLU A 48 -1.16 36.63 9.83
C GLU A 48 -1.80 37.70 8.96
N TYR A 49 -2.71 37.29 8.08
CA TYR A 49 -3.37 38.15 7.10
C TYR A 49 -4.89 37.99 7.18
N PRO A 50 -5.66 39.06 6.94
CA PRO A 50 -7.12 38.99 6.92
C PRO A 50 -7.60 38.17 5.72
N SER A 51 -8.89 37.79 5.72
CA SER A 51 -9.55 37.26 4.52
C SER A 51 -9.45 38.21 3.32
N TYR A 52 -9.56 37.69 2.11
CA TYR A 52 -9.37 38.45 0.88
C TYR A 52 -10.41 38.12 -0.19
N GLN A 53 -10.88 39.16 -0.89
CA GLN A 53 -11.79 39.07 -2.02
C GLN A 53 -11.01 39.34 -3.31
N PHE A 54 -11.08 38.40 -4.25
CA PHE A 54 -10.42 38.48 -5.56
C PHE A 54 -11.44 38.90 -6.62
N ASP A 55 -11.60 40.21 -6.80
CA ASP A 55 -12.58 40.83 -7.69
C ASP A 55 -11.96 41.80 -8.70
N ASP A 56 -10.64 41.78 -8.85
CA ASP A 56 -9.92 42.62 -9.81
C ASP A 56 -10.43 42.33 -11.23
N PRO A 57 -10.84 43.33 -12.03
CA PRO A 57 -11.28 43.12 -13.40
C PRO A 57 -10.24 42.35 -14.23
N GLU A 58 -10.69 41.39 -15.02
CA GLU A 58 -9.82 40.66 -15.94
C GLU A 58 -9.29 41.61 -17.05
N ASP A 59 -8.00 41.52 -17.37
CA ASP A 59 -7.37 42.23 -18.49
C ASP A 59 -6.70 41.21 -19.42
N GLY A 60 -7.42 40.81 -20.46
CA GLY A 60 -6.97 39.76 -21.38
C GLY A 60 -6.64 38.45 -20.64
N ASP A 61 -5.41 37.96 -20.85
CA ASP A 61 -4.85 36.77 -20.21
C ASP A 61 -3.83 37.08 -19.11
N ALA A 62 -3.77 38.33 -18.65
CA ALA A 62 -2.80 38.77 -17.65
C ALA A 62 -3.13 38.18 -16.27
N TYR A 63 -2.27 37.29 -15.79
CA TYR A 63 -2.38 36.69 -14.47
C TYR A 63 -1.96 37.64 -13.35
N ILE A 64 -2.65 37.56 -12.21
CA ILE A 64 -2.11 38.02 -10.92
C ILE A 64 -1.48 36.82 -10.23
N ILE A 65 -0.21 36.95 -9.84
CA ILE A 65 0.54 35.89 -9.18
C ILE A 65 0.77 36.28 -7.72
N ILE A 66 0.39 35.41 -6.80
CA ILE A 66 0.66 35.56 -5.36
C ILE A 66 1.53 34.40 -4.91
N LYS A 67 2.70 34.71 -4.34
CA LYS A 67 3.67 33.69 -3.89
C LYS A 67 4.06 33.92 -2.45
N LYS A 68 4.00 32.87 -1.63
CA LYS A 68 4.72 32.87 -0.35
C LYS A 68 6.22 32.96 -0.61
N SER A 69 6.91 33.86 0.06
CA SER A 69 8.34 34.05 -0.11
C SER A 69 9.14 33.00 0.64
N THR A 70 10.28 32.60 0.07
CA THR A 70 11.24 31.67 0.67
C THR A 70 12.63 32.31 0.67
N PRO A 71 13.60 31.81 1.46
CA PRO A 71 14.98 32.29 1.39
C PRO A 71 15.57 32.25 -0.03
N ASP A 72 15.16 31.28 -0.85
CA ASP A 72 15.67 31.09 -2.20
C ASP A 72 14.87 31.85 -3.28
N ASP A 73 13.64 32.28 -2.98
CA ASP A 73 12.76 32.98 -3.92
C ASP A 73 11.86 33.99 -3.19
N HIS A 74 12.33 35.24 -3.14
CA HIS A 74 11.72 36.37 -2.42
C HIS A 74 11.77 37.70 -3.19
N GLY A 75 12.04 37.66 -4.50
CA GLY A 75 12.21 38.86 -5.32
C GLY A 75 13.49 39.63 -5.00
N THR A 76 13.36 40.86 -4.48
CA THR A 76 14.50 41.74 -4.17
C THR A 76 15.12 41.45 -2.79
N ASP A 77 16.44 41.61 -2.68
CA ASP A 77 17.16 41.60 -1.40
C ASP A 77 16.93 42.88 -0.57
N VAL A 78 16.40 43.95 -1.18
CA VAL A 78 16.20 45.24 -0.50
C VAL A 78 15.21 45.08 0.66
N GLY A 79 15.71 45.23 1.88
CA GLY A 79 14.94 45.07 3.11
C GLY A 79 14.68 43.61 3.53
N TRP A 80 15.12 42.62 2.74
CA TRP A 80 14.86 41.21 3.01
C TRP A 80 15.57 40.70 4.26
N LYS A 81 14.93 39.75 4.94
CA LYS A 81 15.53 38.95 6.01
C LYS A 81 15.01 37.52 5.89
N ASN A 82 15.88 36.52 5.99
CA ASN A 82 15.50 35.11 5.88
C ASN A 82 14.34 34.71 6.80
N GLY A 83 14.21 35.35 7.97
CA GLY A 83 13.09 35.14 8.90
C GLY A 83 11.70 35.48 8.34
N TYR A 84 11.60 36.30 7.29
CA TYR A 84 10.35 36.59 6.58
C TYR A 84 9.92 35.42 5.69
N GLY A 85 10.88 34.62 5.23
CA GLY A 85 10.63 33.41 4.46
C GLY A 85 10.23 32.21 5.33
N THR A 86 10.68 32.17 6.58
CA THR A 86 10.43 31.06 7.50
C THR A 86 9.03 31.13 8.13
N GLY A 87 8.28 30.02 8.05
CA GLY A 87 6.92 29.93 8.59
C GLY A 87 5.83 30.12 7.53
N VAL A 88 4.58 30.23 7.98
CA VAL A 88 3.38 30.24 7.12
C VAL A 88 2.84 31.66 6.93
N ALA A 89 2.29 31.95 5.76
CA ALA A 89 1.35 33.05 5.57
C ALA A 89 -0.06 32.52 5.91
N LEU A 90 -0.53 32.79 7.13
CA LEU A 90 -1.83 32.38 7.62
C LEU A 90 -2.87 33.42 7.23
N PHE A 91 -3.83 33.04 6.40
CA PHE A 91 -5.04 33.80 6.14
C PHE A 91 -6.17 33.25 7.01
N THR A 92 -6.79 34.11 7.80
CA THR A 92 -7.90 33.73 8.68
C THR A 92 -8.77 34.93 9.01
N ALA A 93 -9.97 34.65 9.54
CA ALA A 93 -10.93 35.62 10.05
C ALA A 93 -11.80 34.92 11.10
N ASP A 94 -12.59 35.69 11.86
CA ASP A 94 -13.57 35.12 12.81
C ASP A 94 -14.53 34.14 12.10
N ARG A 95 -14.81 34.41 10.81
CA ARG A 95 -15.67 33.61 9.95
C ARG A 95 -15.24 33.73 8.49
N GLY A 96 -15.39 32.67 7.71
CA GLY A 96 -15.14 32.70 6.27
C GLY A 96 -16.21 33.46 5.44
N PRO A 97 -16.08 33.45 4.10
CA PRO A 97 -15.00 32.80 3.35
C PRO A 97 -13.64 33.45 3.63
N ILE A 98 -12.59 32.64 3.72
CA ILE A 98 -11.23 33.19 3.88
C ILE A 98 -10.74 33.77 2.56
N PHE A 99 -10.90 33.03 1.46
CA PHE A 99 -10.72 33.48 0.09
C PHE A 99 -12.05 33.47 -0.67
N ASP A 100 -12.43 34.59 -1.28
CA ASP A 100 -13.67 34.71 -2.08
C ASP A 100 -13.35 35.22 -3.49
N PHE A 101 -13.55 34.38 -4.51
CA PHE A 101 -13.20 34.70 -5.89
C PHE A 101 -14.41 35.14 -6.71
N HIS A 102 -14.27 36.28 -7.37
CA HIS A 102 -15.25 36.90 -8.27
C HIS A 102 -14.77 37.02 -9.72
N THR A 103 -13.46 36.90 -9.96
CA THR A 103 -12.84 36.91 -11.30
C THR A 103 -11.77 35.81 -11.45
N GLY A 104 -11.32 35.58 -12.67
CA GLY A 104 -10.30 34.58 -13.04
C GLY A 104 -8.87 35.11 -13.15
N TYR A 105 -8.01 34.26 -13.73
CA TYR A 105 -6.60 34.54 -14.01
C TYR A 105 -5.76 34.84 -12.75
N TYR A 106 -5.78 33.89 -11.81
CA TYR A 106 -4.95 33.94 -10.60
C TYR A 106 -4.09 32.69 -10.47
N ILE A 107 -2.83 32.88 -10.06
CA ILE A 107 -1.95 31.82 -9.58
C ILE A 107 -1.59 32.17 -8.13
N ILE A 108 -1.98 31.32 -7.19
CA ILE A 108 -1.60 31.45 -5.78
C ILE A 108 -0.77 30.23 -5.39
N ASP A 109 0.47 30.48 -4.97
CA ASP A 109 1.45 29.43 -4.69
C ASP A 109 2.10 29.63 -3.31
N GLY A 110 1.94 28.65 -2.43
CA GLY A 110 2.65 28.57 -1.17
C GLY A 110 4.15 28.28 -1.30
N GLN A 111 4.65 28.00 -2.51
CA GLN A 111 6.03 27.62 -2.87
C GLN A 111 6.58 26.33 -2.26
N SER A 112 6.16 25.97 -1.05
CA SER A 112 6.57 24.77 -0.34
C SER A 112 5.35 24.07 0.24
N GLY A 113 5.41 22.75 0.33
CA GLY A 113 4.36 21.92 0.93
C GLY A 113 4.30 20.59 0.23
N GLU A 114 4.11 19.52 0.99
CA GLU A 114 3.88 18.21 0.41
C GLU A 114 3.02 17.39 1.35
N LYS A 115 2.11 16.59 0.78
CA LYS A 115 1.21 15.72 1.54
C LYS A 115 0.46 16.53 2.60
N ASP A 116 0.71 16.29 3.87
CA ASP A 116 0.00 16.87 5.01
C ASP A 116 0.83 17.88 5.81
N ARG A 117 1.92 18.45 5.25
CA ARG A 117 2.83 19.35 5.99
C ARG A 117 3.60 20.35 5.13
N GLY A 118 4.07 21.41 5.78
CA GLY A 118 5.05 22.34 5.22
C GLY A 118 4.49 23.36 4.21
N HIS A 119 3.17 23.48 4.13
CA HIS A 119 2.49 24.40 3.22
C HIS A 119 2.79 25.86 3.57
N GLY A 120 3.28 26.63 2.59
CA GLY A 120 3.70 28.01 2.82
C GLY A 120 2.55 29.00 3.00
N ILE A 121 1.36 28.69 2.47
CA ILE A 121 0.11 29.43 2.71
C ILE A 121 -0.87 28.51 3.44
N LYS A 122 -1.55 29.05 4.45
CA LYS A 122 -2.65 28.36 5.14
C LYS A 122 -3.91 29.22 5.15
N LEU A 123 -5.04 28.64 4.77
CA LEU A 123 -6.37 29.17 4.98
C LEU A 123 -6.98 28.45 6.18
N TYR A 124 -7.44 29.20 7.17
CA TYR A 124 -8.07 28.62 8.36
C TYR A 124 -9.44 29.25 8.61
N ASN A 125 -10.49 28.43 8.52
CA ASN A 125 -11.83 28.78 8.97
C ASN A 125 -12.09 28.17 10.37
N PRO A 126 -12.26 28.97 11.43
CA PRO A 126 -12.47 28.45 12.78
C PRO A 126 -13.93 28.10 13.11
N GLU A 127 -14.91 28.51 12.28
CA GLU A 127 -16.34 28.38 12.61
C GLU A 127 -17.05 27.21 11.91
N ASN A 128 -17.68 26.33 12.70
CA ASN A 128 -18.55 25.26 12.20
C ASN A 128 -19.97 25.79 11.92
N VAL A 129 -20.11 26.50 10.81
CA VAL A 129 -21.38 27.11 10.37
C VAL A 129 -21.70 26.70 8.94
N ALA A 130 -22.96 26.87 8.53
CA ALA A 130 -23.36 26.50 7.18
C ALA A 130 -22.57 27.30 6.14
N ALA A 131 -22.21 26.66 5.02
CA ALA A 131 -21.43 27.26 3.95
C ALA A 131 -21.96 28.63 3.45
N TYR A 132 -23.28 28.80 3.29
CA TYR A 132 -23.85 30.08 2.84
C TYR A 132 -23.71 31.21 3.87
N GLN A 133 -23.36 30.89 5.11
CA GLN A 133 -23.10 31.83 6.17
C GLN A 133 -21.60 32.09 6.38
N GLY A 134 -20.69 31.40 5.66
CA GLY A 134 -19.24 31.61 5.78
C GLY A 134 -18.45 30.43 6.32
N GLY A 135 -19.03 29.23 6.42
CA GLY A 135 -18.30 28.02 6.79
C GLY A 135 -17.45 27.47 5.64
N ASN A 136 -16.46 28.23 5.17
CA ASN A 136 -15.62 27.90 4.02
C ASN A 136 -14.21 28.50 4.16
N CYS A 137 -13.20 27.78 3.68
CA CYS A 137 -11.89 28.38 3.38
C CYS A 137 -11.93 29.13 2.06
N MET A 138 -12.56 28.56 1.03
CA MET A 138 -12.63 29.14 -0.31
C MET A 138 -14.08 29.16 -0.81
N ARG A 139 -14.47 30.27 -1.44
CA ARG A 139 -15.77 30.40 -2.09
C ARG A 139 -15.64 31.00 -3.49
N ILE A 140 -16.50 30.52 -4.40
CA ILE A 140 -16.89 31.23 -5.63
C ILE A 140 -18.41 31.38 -5.58
N PRO A 141 -18.94 32.61 -5.43
CA PRO A 141 -20.38 32.81 -5.25
C PRO A 141 -21.24 32.37 -6.44
N ASN A 142 -22.54 32.25 -6.19
CA ASN A 142 -23.49 31.95 -7.26
C ASN A 142 -23.54 33.12 -8.26
N ASN A 143 -23.87 32.83 -9.53
CA ASN A 143 -23.92 33.81 -10.63
C ASN A 143 -22.57 34.50 -10.96
N VAL A 144 -21.46 33.99 -10.43
CA VAL A 144 -20.10 34.41 -10.80
C VAL A 144 -19.54 33.41 -11.80
N LYS A 145 -18.74 33.90 -12.76
CA LYS A 145 -17.91 33.05 -13.63
C LYS A 145 -16.44 33.29 -13.31
N VAL A 146 -15.73 32.22 -12.95
CA VAL A 146 -14.28 32.24 -12.71
C VAL A 146 -13.61 31.24 -13.63
N SER A 147 -12.52 31.63 -14.27
CA SER A 147 -11.70 30.70 -15.04
C SER A 147 -10.21 30.92 -14.81
N HIS A 148 -9.38 29.94 -15.18
CA HIS A 148 -7.92 30.08 -15.12
C HIS A 148 -7.41 30.37 -13.69
N LEU A 149 -7.85 29.55 -12.74
CA LEU A 149 -7.44 29.64 -11.33
C LEU A 149 -6.51 28.48 -11.00
N THR A 150 -5.33 28.78 -10.48
CA THR A 150 -4.36 27.79 -10.01
C THR A 150 -4.00 28.04 -8.55
N LEU A 151 -4.23 27.03 -7.70
CA LEU A 151 -3.89 27.05 -6.28
C LEU A 151 -2.88 25.93 -6.00
N ARG A 152 -1.70 26.30 -5.48
CA ARG A 152 -0.62 25.33 -5.19
C ARG A 152 -0.06 25.50 -3.79
N HIS A 153 0.30 24.39 -3.16
CA HIS A 153 1.00 24.43 -1.87
C HIS A 153 0.23 25.17 -0.75
N ILE A 154 -1.11 25.05 -0.76
CA ILE A 154 -2.00 25.68 0.20
C ILE A 154 -2.57 24.63 1.17
N GLU A 155 -2.45 24.87 2.47
CA GLU A 155 -3.20 24.17 3.50
C GLU A 155 -4.56 24.85 3.69
N MET A 156 -5.65 24.09 3.67
CA MET A 156 -7.01 24.54 3.92
C MET A 156 -7.59 23.72 5.06
N GLN A 157 -7.61 24.32 6.24
CA GLN A 157 -8.17 23.72 7.44
C GLN A 157 -9.52 24.36 7.75
N ASP A 158 -10.54 23.52 7.83
CA ASP A 158 -11.89 23.96 8.18
C ASP A 158 -12.24 23.59 9.62
N ALA A 159 -13.44 23.96 10.05
CA ALA A 159 -13.81 23.97 11.46
C ALA A 159 -14.18 22.60 12.06
N GLY A 160 -14.12 21.50 11.29
CA GLY A 160 -14.22 20.18 11.90
C GLY A 160 -14.61 19.05 10.97
N TRP A 161 -14.31 17.85 11.47
CA TRP A 161 -14.77 16.56 10.98
C TRP A 161 -15.55 15.90 12.11
N ALA A 162 -16.77 15.46 11.82
CA ALA A 162 -17.55 14.67 12.76
C ALA A 162 -17.54 13.23 12.25
N GLY A 163 -16.73 12.38 12.87
CA GLY A 163 -16.59 10.97 12.47
C GLY A 163 -17.76 10.10 12.94
N THR A 164 -18.61 10.63 13.84
CA THR A 164 -19.70 9.90 14.50
C THR A 164 -21.01 10.67 14.56
N ILE A 165 -22.13 9.96 14.73
CA ILE A 165 -23.45 10.56 14.98
C ILE A 165 -23.60 11.24 16.34
N THR A 166 -22.67 11.00 17.27
CA THR A 166 -22.71 11.53 18.64
C THR A 166 -21.98 12.86 18.76
N GLU A 167 -21.12 13.18 17.80
CA GLU A 167 -20.50 14.50 17.69
C GLU A 167 -21.46 15.49 17.05
N GLU A 168 -21.28 16.77 17.35
CA GLU A 168 -21.97 17.83 16.64
C GLU A 168 -21.62 17.72 15.14
N ALA A 169 -22.64 17.78 14.29
CA ALA A 169 -22.42 17.65 12.86
C ALA A 169 -21.55 18.82 12.35
N ALA A 170 -20.46 18.49 11.65
CA ALA A 170 -19.70 19.47 10.91
C ALA A 170 -20.44 19.83 9.61
N ILE A 171 -20.85 21.09 9.46
CA ILE A 171 -21.77 21.56 8.39
C ILE A 171 -21.10 22.53 7.39
N THR A 172 -19.78 22.67 7.47
CA THR A 172 -18.98 23.52 6.59
C THR A 172 -18.80 22.89 5.20
N ARG A 173 -18.29 23.68 4.26
CA ARG A 173 -17.78 23.24 2.95
C ARG A 173 -16.46 23.93 2.71
N THR A 174 -15.34 23.20 2.78
CA THR A 174 -14.02 23.83 2.75
C THR A 174 -13.80 24.63 1.48
N ILE A 175 -14.12 24.04 0.33
CA ILE A 175 -14.18 24.73 -0.97
C ILE A 175 -15.61 24.67 -1.49
N ASN A 176 -16.27 25.83 -1.55
CA ASN A 176 -17.67 25.97 -1.96
C ASN A 176 -17.81 26.81 -3.23
N VAL A 177 -17.90 26.14 -4.38
CA VAL A 177 -17.96 26.77 -5.71
C VAL A 177 -19.38 26.65 -6.25
N LEU A 178 -20.14 27.74 -6.12
CA LEU A 178 -21.51 27.85 -6.62
C LEU A 178 -21.55 28.38 -8.07
N GLY A 179 -20.59 29.24 -8.40
CA GLY A 179 -20.44 29.86 -9.71
C GLY A 179 -19.99 28.89 -10.81
N THR A 180 -19.97 29.42 -12.03
CA THR A 180 -19.54 28.69 -13.24
C THR A 180 -18.02 28.70 -13.31
N THR A 181 -17.40 27.53 -13.54
CA THR A 181 -15.94 27.39 -13.50
C THR A 181 -15.35 26.60 -14.67
N SER A 182 -14.18 27.03 -15.16
CA SER A 182 -13.36 26.28 -16.12
C SER A 182 -11.87 26.57 -15.94
N ASN A 183 -10.98 25.66 -16.37
CA ASN A 183 -9.53 25.81 -16.22
C ASN A 183 -9.12 26.03 -14.75
N ILE A 184 -9.52 25.11 -13.88
CA ILE A 184 -9.25 25.18 -12.44
C ILE A 184 -8.24 24.11 -12.05
N THR A 185 -7.16 24.52 -11.37
CA THR A 185 -6.06 23.64 -10.97
C THR A 185 -5.80 23.72 -9.47
N PHE A 186 -5.73 22.57 -8.81
CA PHE A 186 -5.25 22.40 -7.44
C PHE A 186 -4.06 21.44 -7.44
N GLN A 187 -2.92 21.87 -6.91
CA GLN A 187 -1.70 21.06 -6.87
C GLN A 187 -1.01 21.11 -5.51
N TYR A 188 -0.62 19.97 -4.95
CA TYR A 188 0.12 19.93 -3.67
C TYR A 188 -0.59 20.67 -2.52
N CYS A 189 -1.92 20.64 -2.49
CA CYS A 189 -2.70 21.26 -1.41
C CYS A 189 -3.05 20.23 -0.33
N TYR A 190 -3.14 20.68 0.92
CA TYR A 190 -3.62 19.88 2.05
C TYR A 190 -4.98 20.37 2.50
N ILE A 191 -6.04 19.58 2.29
CA ILE A 191 -7.43 19.97 2.55
C ILE A 191 -7.99 19.06 3.62
N HIS A 192 -8.34 19.61 4.79
CA HIS A 192 -8.68 18.76 5.93
C HIS A 192 -9.63 19.36 6.96
N ASP A 193 -10.14 18.46 7.80
CA ASP A 193 -11.10 18.73 8.87
C ASP A 193 -12.34 19.45 8.34
N SER A 194 -12.88 18.89 7.25
CA SER A 194 -14.03 19.42 6.53
C SER A 194 -15.33 18.79 6.99
N GLY A 195 -16.39 19.60 7.04
CA GLY A 195 -17.75 19.16 7.27
C GLY A 195 -18.35 18.40 6.09
N GLN A 196 -19.32 18.99 5.39
CA GLN A 196 -20.10 18.30 4.36
C GLN A 196 -19.27 17.96 3.11
N GLU A 197 -18.44 18.88 2.62
CA GLU A 197 -17.65 18.66 1.41
C GLU A 197 -16.25 19.28 1.49
N TRP A 198 -15.22 18.51 1.13
CA TRP A 198 -13.89 19.10 0.88
C TRP A 198 -13.99 20.06 -0.31
N MET A 199 -14.64 19.61 -1.39
CA MET A 199 -14.81 20.40 -2.62
C MET A 199 -16.19 20.17 -3.24
N LEU A 200 -16.98 21.25 -3.36
CA LEU A 200 -18.23 21.25 -4.11
C LEU A 200 -18.12 22.19 -5.31
N PHE A 201 -18.30 21.65 -6.51
CA PHE A 201 -18.48 22.41 -7.76
C PHE A 201 -19.91 22.22 -8.26
N VAL A 202 -20.74 23.26 -8.13
CA VAL A 202 -22.15 23.22 -8.51
C VAL A 202 -22.35 23.36 -10.01
N SER A 203 -21.56 24.21 -10.67
CA SER A 203 -21.68 24.50 -12.11
C SER A 203 -20.34 24.37 -12.85
N PRO A 204 -19.63 23.23 -12.76
CA PRO A 204 -18.38 23.04 -13.50
C PRO A 204 -18.66 23.00 -15.01
N GLU A 205 -17.87 23.72 -15.81
CA GLU A 205 -17.95 23.65 -17.28
C GLU A 205 -17.01 22.57 -17.81
N LYS A 206 -15.69 22.80 -17.72
CA LYS A 206 -14.66 21.89 -18.22
C LYS A 206 -13.24 22.27 -17.74
N ASP A 207 -12.29 21.38 -17.98
CA ASP A 207 -10.85 21.57 -17.79
C ASP A 207 -10.50 21.76 -16.31
N PHE A 208 -10.43 20.65 -15.57
CA PHE A 208 -10.08 20.62 -14.15
C PHE A 208 -8.91 19.68 -13.90
N LEU A 209 -7.98 20.11 -13.05
CA LEU A 209 -6.86 19.29 -12.59
C LEU A 209 -6.74 19.38 -11.07
N ILE A 210 -6.93 18.24 -10.40
CA ILE A 210 -6.67 18.08 -8.97
C ILE A 210 -5.59 17.02 -8.85
N GLU A 211 -4.36 17.43 -8.52
CA GLU A 211 -3.24 16.50 -8.40
C GLU A 211 -2.29 16.73 -7.24
N HIS A 212 -1.66 15.65 -6.76
CA HIS A 212 -0.74 15.70 -5.61
C HIS A 212 -1.31 16.31 -4.33
N CYS A 213 -2.63 16.44 -4.23
CA CYS A 213 -3.29 16.96 -3.04
C CYS A 213 -3.46 15.85 -1.99
N TYR A 214 -3.52 16.26 -0.72
CA TYR A 214 -3.82 15.41 0.40
C TYR A 214 -5.16 15.84 1.01
N PHE A 215 -6.11 14.93 1.05
CA PHE A 215 -7.41 15.12 1.66
C PHE A 215 -7.47 14.29 2.92
N LYS A 216 -7.76 14.92 4.07
CA LYS A 216 -7.81 14.20 5.35
C LYS A 216 -9.03 14.59 6.15
N ASN A 217 -9.68 13.62 6.79
CA ASN A 217 -10.76 13.86 7.74
C ASN A 217 -11.87 14.75 7.15
N GLY A 218 -12.73 14.15 6.33
CA GLY A 218 -13.89 14.83 5.76
C GLY A 218 -15.19 14.16 6.18
N GLY A 219 -16.28 14.91 6.17
CA GLY A 219 -17.63 14.37 6.31
C GLY A 219 -18.34 14.85 7.57
N SER A 220 -19.66 14.95 7.44
CA SER A 220 -20.56 15.24 8.54
C SER A 220 -20.94 13.94 9.22
N GLY A 221 -20.79 13.88 10.55
CA GLY A 221 -21.15 12.74 11.37
C GLY A 221 -22.65 12.43 11.42
N SER A 222 -23.50 13.28 10.81
CA SER A 222 -24.95 13.10 10.76
C SER A 222 -25.47 12.86 9.34
N SER A 223 -26.41 11.92 9.20
CA SER A 223 -27.15 11.70 7.94
C SER A 223 -28.10 12.85 7.57
N SER A 224 -28.46 13.73 8.50
CA SER A 224 -29.22 14.96 8.20
C SER A 224 -28.40 15.99 7.42
N SER A 225 -27.08 15.83 7.42
CA SER A 225 -26.13 16.69 6.73
C SER A 225 -25.32 15.81 5.76
N HIS A 226 -25.94 15.46 4.64
CA HIS A 226 -25.33 14.63 3.60
C HIS A 226 -23.96 15.18 3.20
N SER A 227 -22.94 14.31 3.19
CA SER A 227 -21.55 14.70 2.92
C SER A 227 -20.88 13.85 1.85
N VAL A 228 -20.01 14.46 1.04
CA VAL A 228 -19.22 13.86 -0.04
C VAL A 228 -17.86 14.53 -0.09
N GLY A 229 -16.77 13.81 -0.39
CA GLY A 229 -15.43 14.43 -0.43
C GLY A 229 -15.32 15.50 -1.51
N ILE A 230 -15.24 15.07 -2.77
CA ILE A 230 -15.25 15.92 -3.96
C ILE A 230 -16.54 15.66 -4.73
N TRP A 231 -17.25 16.72 -5.11
CA TRP A 231 -18.44 16.61 -5.96
C TRP A 231 -18.42 17.60 -7.12
N PHE A 232 -18.32 17.04 -8.32
CA PHE A 232 -18.64 17.75 -9.55
C PHE A 232 -20.09 17.50 -9.92
N ARG A 233 -20.96 18.52 -9.79
CA ARG A 233 -22.35 18.46 -10.26
C ARG A 233 -22.44 18.66 -11.78
N GLY A 234 -21.60 17.96 -12.51
CA GLY A 234 -21.51 18.03 -13.97
C GLY A 234 -22.78 17.57 -14.67
N THR A 235 -23.15 18.28 -15.72
CA THR A 235 -24.31 18.01 -16.59
C THR A 235 -23.95 18.21 -18.07
N ARG A 236 -22.66 18.08 -18.40
CA ARG A 236 -22.09 18.32 -19.73
C ARG A 236 -21.19 17.17 -20.17
N GLU A 237 -21.07 17.00 -21.47
CA GLU A 237 -20.13 16.06 -22.08
C GLU A 237 -18.72 16.65 -22.19
N ASN A 238 -17.71 15.78 -22.21
CA ASN A 238 -16.30 16.10 -22.38
C ASN A 238 -15.80 17.20 -21.42
N MET A 239 -16.03 16.99 -20.12
CA MET A 239 -15.66 17.95 -19.10
C MET A 239 -14.16 17.99 -18.81
N ASN A 240 -13.38 17.00 -19.26
CA ASN A 240 -11.92 16.96 -19.08
C ASN A 240 -11.50 17.20 -17.61
N ILE A 241 -12.03 16.38 -16.71
CA ILE A 241 -11.78 16.47 -15.26
C ILE A 241 -10.77 15.40 -14.86
N HIS A 242 -9.57 15.82 -14.49
CA HIS A 242 -8.52 14.95 -13.97
C HIS A 242 -8.40 15.05 -12.45
N ILE A 243 -8.54 13.91 -11.77
CA ILE A 243 -8.26 13.76 -10.33
C ILE A 243 -7.18 12.69 -10.21
N ARG A 244 -5.92 13.09 -10.02
CA ARG A 244 -4.79 12.15 -10.09
C ARG A 244 -3.72 12.33 -9.03
N TYR A 245 -3.02 11.27 -8.67
CA TYR A 245 -1.87 11.35 -7.76
C TYR A 245 -2.18 11.95 -6.38
N ASN A 246 -3.45 11.92 -5.96
CA ASN A 246 -3.88 12.46 -4.66
C ASN A 246 -3.88 11.35 -3.60
N THR A 247 -3.80 11.76 -2.33
CA THR A 247 -4.11 10.88 -1.20
C THR A 247 -5.42 11.31 -0.56
N PHE A 248 -6.35 10.36 -0.40
CA PHE A 248 -7.60 10.53 0.33
C PHE A 248 -7.55 9.68 1.60
N GLU A 249 -7.57 10.33 2.76
CA GLU A 249 -7.51 9.68 4.06
C GLU A 249 -8.73 10.02 4.92
N ASN A 250 -9.49 8.99 5.29
CA ASN A 250 -10.64 9.08 6.19
C ASN A 250 -11.75 10.03 5.72
N PHE A 251 -12.86 9.44 5.26
CA PHE A 251 -14.13 10.12 5.14
C PHE A 251 -15.15 9.51 6.10
N ALA A 252 -15.98 10.34 6.73
CA ALA A 252 -16.87 9.95 7.82
C ALA A 252 -17.76 8.76 7.43
N ARG A 253 -17.86 7.79 8.33
CA ARG A 253 -18.75 6.62 8.17
C ARG A 253 -20.22 7.00 8.26
N SER A 254 -20.54 7.81 9.27
CA SER A 254 -21.89 8.32 9.47
C SER A 254 -22.06 9.57 8.62
N GLY A 255 -23.17 9.70 7.90
CA GLY A 255 -23.45 10.86 7.02
C GLY A 255 -22.57 10.99 5.77
N GLY A 256 -21.47 10.24 5.67
CA GLY A 256 -20.58 10.22 4.53
C GLY A 256 -21.03 9.28 3.41
N THR A 257 -21.08 9.83 2.21
CA THR A 257 -21.58 9.15 1.02
C THR A 257 -20.45 8.55 0.20
N GLY A 258 -19.38 9.30 -0.07
CA GLY A 258 -18.18 8.80 -0.72
C GLY A 258 -17.08 9.85 -0.88
N TYR A 259 -15.88 9.43 -1.27
CA TYR A 259 -14.73 10.31 -1.46
C TYR A 259 -14.88 11.16 -2.73
N ILE A 260 -15.41 10.58 -3.81
CA ILE A 260 -15.66 11.29 -5.07
C ILE A 260 -17.07 10.98 -5.57
N THR A 261 -17.83 12.03 -5.91
CA THR A 261 -19.16 11.95 -6.51
C THR A 261 -19.22 12.66 -7.85
N LEU A 262 -19.77 11.97 -8.85
CA LEU A 262 -19.83 12.40 -10.24
C LEU A 262 -21.25 12.74 -10.68
N GLY A 263 -21.35 13.80 -11.47
CA GLY A 263 -22.57 14.26 -12.11
C GLY A 263 -23.68 14.69 -11.15
N TRP A 264 -24.76 15.21 -11.74
CA TRP A 264 -25.92 15.67 -11.01
C TRP A 264 -27.21 15.48 -11.83
N ARG A 265 -28.30 15.15 -11.14
CA ARG A 265 -29.65 15.13 -11.70
C ARG A 265 -30.63 15.70 -10.69
N SER A 266 -31.17 16.87 -10.99
CA SER A 266 -32.12 17.57 -10.11
C SER A 266 -33.55 17.06 -10.23
N ASP A 267 -33.92 16.48 -11.37
CA ASP A 267 -35.30 16.13 -11.70
C ASP A 267 -35.37 14.71 -12.32
N PRO A 268 -36.23 13.80 -11.80
CA PRO A 268 -36.34 12.43 -12.29
C PRO A 268 -36.96 12.30 -13.69
N ASP A 269 -37.55 13.37 -14.23
CA ASP A 269 -38.15 13.41 -15.57
C ASP A 269 -37.23 14.11 -16.59
N ILE A 270 -36.21 14.83 -16.12
CA ILE A 270 -35.23 15.52 -16.99
C ILE A 270 -33.88 14.80 -16.88
N PRO A 271 -33.49 13.99 -17.89
CA PRO A 271 -32.20 13.31 -17.87
C PRO A 271 -31.06 14.32 -17.99
N THR A 272 -29.97 14.07 -17.26
CA THR A 272 -28.71 14.80 -17.37
C THR A 272 -27.61 13.86 -17.85
N TYR A 273 -26.75 14.36 -18.72
CA TYR A 273 -25.64 13.59 -19.32
C TYR A 273 -24.33 14.22 -18.90
N SER A 274 -23.35 13.42 -18.51
CA SER A 274 -22.04 13.95 -18.17
C SER A 274 -20.91 12.98 -18.47
N SER A 275 -19.80 13.49 -19.00
CA SER A 275 -18.65 12.66 -19.40
C SER A 275 -17.30 13.36 -19.29
N GLY A 276 -16.21 12.60 -19.42
CA GLY A 276 -14.83 13.09 -19.34
C GLY A 276 -14.32 13.21 -17.91
N TYR A 277 -14.44 12.12 -17.14
CA TYR A 277 -13.94 12.04 -15.76
C TYR A 277 -12.79 11.03 -15.68
N TYR A 278 -11.61 11.50 -15.30
CA TYR A 278 -10.39 10.71 -15.27
C TYR A 278 -9.81 10.68 -13.85
N ILE A 279 -10.00 9.57 -13.14
CA ILE A 279 -9.60 9.38 -11.73
C ILE A 279 -8.52 8.31 -11.68
N TYR A 280 -7.25 8.71 -11.53
CA TYR A 280 -6.16 7.75 -11.65
C TYR A 280 -4.91 8.02 -10.82
N GLY A 281 -4.15 6.97 -10.48
CA GLY A 281 -2.92 7.13 -9.71
C GLY A 281 -3.15 7.61 -8.27
N ASN A 282 -4.38 7.58 -7.75
CA ASN A 282 -4.69 8.05 -6.40
C ASN A 282 -4.56 6.94 -5.36
N VAL A 283 -4.31 7.33 -4.12
CA VAL A 283 -4.37 6.47 -2.93
C VAL A 283 -5.59 6.84 -2.10
N PHE A 284 -6.47 5.89 -1.84
CA PHE A 284 -7.56 5.98 -0.86
C PHE A 284 -7.18 5.11 0.32
N LYS A 285 -7.18 5.66 1.53
CA LYS A 285 -6.85 4.91 2.74
C LYS A 285 -7.74 5.26 3.92
N GLU A 286 -8.03 4.27 4.75
CA GLU A 286 -8.75 4.47 5.99
C GLU A 286 -7.91 4.01 7.17
N THR A 287 -7.53 4.97 8.01
CA THR A 287 -6.69 4.77 9.19
C THR A 287 -7.47 4.94 10.50
N SER A 288 -8.67 5.53 10.42
CA SER A 288 -9.57 5.72 11.56
C SER A 288 -10.76 4.74 11.53
N PRO A 289 -11.17 4.16 12.68
CA PRO A 289 -12.41 3.39 12.79
C PRO A 289 -13.68 4.23 12.56
N LEU A 290 -13.54 5.56 12.52
CA LEU A 290 -14.62 6.50 12.23
C LEU A 290 -14.81 6.74 10.73
N ALA A 291 -13.88 6.22 9.90
CA ALA A 291 -13.99 6.27 8.45
C ALA A 291 -14.83 5.11 7.90
N GLY A 292 -15.31 5.27 6.67
CA GLY A 292 -15.99 4.21 5.92
C GLY A 292 -17.31 4.68 5.31
N PRO A 293 -17.29 5.64 4.36
CA PRO A 293 -18.49 6.10 3.68
C PRO A 293 -19.16 4.98 2.87
N THR A 294 -20.31 5.27 2.28
CA THR A 294 -21.09 4.23 1.57
C THR A 294 -20.44 3.69 0.28
N ARG A 295 -19.41 4.36 -0.26
CA ARG A 295 -18.61 3.97 -1.44
C ARG A 295 -17.32 4.80 -1.54
N ALA A 296 -16.35 4.35 -2.34
CA ALA A 296 -15.18 5.15 -2.67
C ALA A 296 -15.55 6.24 -3.68
N ILE A 297 -15.99 5.78 -4.85
CA ILE A 297 -16.33 6.61 -6.00
C ILE A 297 -17.74 6.26 -6.42
N GLY A 298 -18.56 7.26 -6.71
CA GLY A 298 -19.85 7.00 -7.32
C GLY A 298 -20.47 8.21 -7.99
N SER A 299 -21.74 8.11 -8.31
CA SER A 299 -22.52 9.25 -8.83
C SER A 299 -23.58 9.69 -7.82
N ASN A 300 -24.23 10.81 -8.12
CA ASN A 300 -25.51 11.10 -7.50
C ASN A 300 -26.52 9.99 -7.86
N GLY A 301 -27.17 9.40 -6.86
CA GLY A 301 -28.22 8.38 -7.04
C GLY A 301 -29.65 8.94 -6.95
N SER A 302 -29.82 10.18 -6.46
CA SER A 302 -31.12 10.84 -6.41
C SER A 302 -31.69 11.03 -7.81
N ASN A 303 -33.03 10.98 -7.91
CA ASN A 303 -33.76 11.21 -9.15
C ASN A 303 -33.37 10.25 -10.30
N GLY A 304 -32.94 9.03 -9.97
CA GLY A 304 -32.47 8.04 -10.95
C GLY A 304 -31.03 8.24 -11.42
N GLY A 305 -30.33 9.26 -10.92
CA GLY A 305 -28.93 9.56 -11.22
C GLY A 305 -28.67 10.10 -12.64
N PRO A 306 -27.47 10.68 -12.87
CA PRO A 306 -27.06 11.16 -14.18
C PRO A 306 -26.69 9.99 -15.10
N PHE A 307 -26.79 10.19 -16.41
CA PHE A 307 -26.19 9.32 -17.42
C PHE A 307 -24.70 9.68 -17.55
N LEU A 308 -23.83 8.69 -17.37
CA LEU A 308 -22.38 8.89 -17.30
C LEU A 308 -21.70 8.09 -18.40
N SER A 309 -20.82 8.72 -19.17
CA SER A 309 -19.96 8.05 -20.15
C SER A 309 -18.53 8.56 -20.02
N ASP A 310 -17.56 7.87 -20.61
CA ASP A 310 -16.13 8.23 -20.54
C ASP A 310 -15.64 8.54 -19.11
N VAL A 311 -15.97 7.64 -18.18
CA VAL A 311 -15.44 7.65 -16.81
C VAL A 311 -14.31 6.62 -16.71
N LYS A 312 -13.09 7.09 -16.47
CA LYS A 312 -11.90 6.23 -16.29
C LYS A 312 -11.45 6.25 -14.83
N ILE A 313 -11.47 5.09 -14.19
CA ILE A 313 -10.99 4.88 -12.82
C ILE A 313 -9.81 3.91 -12.90
N LEU A 314 -8.60 4.44 -13.03
CA LEU A 314 -7.43 3.67 -13.47
C LEU A 314 -6.28 3.73 -12.47
N ASN A 315 -5.51 2.67 -12.28
CA ASN A 315 -4.26 2.73 -11.51
C ASN A 315 -4.43 3.35 -10.10
N ASN A 316 -5.53 3.10 -9.38
CA ASN A 316 -5.70 3.61 -8.01
C ASN A 316 -5.41 2.52 -6.98
N THR A 317 -5.01 2.91 -5.77
CA THR A 317 -4.85 2.03 -4.61
C THR A 317 -5.92 2.35 -3.57
N PHE A 318 -6.66 1.34 -3.13
CA PHE A 318 -7.68 1.40 -2.08
C PHE A 318 -7.23 0.52 -0.91
N TYR A 319 -6.80 1.15 0.18
CA TYR A 319 -6.20 0.49 1.32
C TYR A 319 -7.09 0.56 2.57
N ASN A 320 -7.34 -0.60 3.17
CA ASN A 320 -8.04 -0.73 4.44
C ASN A 320 -9.46 -0.11 4.46
N MET A 321 -10.12 -0.06 3.29
CA MET A 321 -11.45 0.51 3.13
C MET A 321 -12.49 -0.28 3.94
N GLN A 322 -13.28 0.41 4.75
CA GLN A 322 -14.26 -0.17 5.67
C GLN A 322 -15.67 -0.24 5.08
N ASN A 323 -16.42 -1.26 5.51
CA ASN A 323 -17.81 -1.48 5.08
C ASN A 323 -17.95 -1.48 3.56
N ASN A 324 -18.74 -0.55 3.01
CA ASN A 324 -18.95 -0.41 1.57
C ASN A 324 -18.03 0.64 0.94
N SER A 325 -17.11 1.25 1.70
CA SER A 325 -16.26 2.32 1.17
C SER A 325 -15.27 1.84 0.12
N SER A 326 -15.13 0.53 -0.10
CA SER A 326 -14.38 -0.04 -1.23
C SER A 326 -15.12 0.01 -2.57
N TYR A 327 -16.40 0.41 -2.61
CA TYR A 327 -17.22 0.24 -3.82
C TYR A 327 -17.01 1.35 -4.85
N ILE A 328 -17.13 0.98 -6.12
CA ILE A 328 -17.32 1.89 -7.26
C ILE A 328 -18.76 1.69 -7.74
N ASN A 329 -19.60 2.71 -7.54
CA ASN A 329 -21.03 2.63 -7.84
C ASN A 329 -21.52 3.87 -8.60
N LEU A 330 -21.59 3.75 -9.93
CA LEU A 330 -22.16 4.76 -10.82
C LEU A 330 -23.65 4.50 -11.07
N ALA A 331 -24.43 5.52 -11.42
CA ALA A 331 -25.87 5.39 -11.68
C ALA A 331 -26.20 4.47 -12.87
N ASN A 332 -25.24 4.24 -13.75
CA ASN A 332 -25.38 3.41 -14.94
C ASN A 332 -24.01 2.83 -15.31
N LYS A 333 -24.03 1.72 -16.05
CA LYS A 333 -22.81 1.15 -16.63
C LYS A 333 -22.15 2.15 -17.58
N GLY A 334 -22.96 2.83 -18.39
CA GLY A 334 -22.55 3.83 -19.37
C GLY A 334 -21.70 3.29 -20.51
N ASP A 335 -21.50 4.11 -21.53
CA ASP A 335 -20.61 3.80 -22.64
C ASP A 335 -19.18 4.19 -22.26
N ASP A 336 -18.23 3.29 -22.52
CA ASP A 336 -16.79 3.49 -22.30
C ASP A 336 -16.37 3.84 -20.85
N ASN A 337 -17.20 3.55 -19.86
CA ASN A 337 -16.80 3.63 -18.46
C ASN A 337 -15.96 2.41 -18.08
N LEU A 338 -14.76 2.64 -17.54
CA LEU A 338 -13.77 1.61 -17.24
C LEU A 338 -13.15 1.83 -15.87
N ALA A 339 -13.16 0.77 -15.05
CA ALA A 339 -12.27 0.60 -13.91
C ALA A 339 -11.19 -0.42 -14.25
N ALA A 340 -9.92 -0.03 -14.31
CA ALA A 340 -8.84 -0.97 -14.59
C ALA A 340 -7.56 -0.71 -13.80
N ASN A 341 -6.77 -1.76 -13.60
CA ASN A 341 -5.47 -1.70 -12.92
C ASN A 341 -5.51 -1.09 -11.51
N ASN A 342 -6.61 -1.20 -10.78
CA ASN A 342 -6.71 -0.72 -9.41
C ASN A 342 -6.41 -1.84 -8.41
N ILE A 343 -5.81 -1.49 -7.27
CA ILE A 343 -5.61 -2.39 -6.13
C ILE A 343 -6.62 -2.09 -5.04
N TRP A 344 -7.36 -3.10 -4.61
CA TRP A 344 -7.97 -3.13 -3.28
C TRP A 344 -7.15 -4.06 -2.39
N TYR A 345 -6.74 -3.56 -1.23
CA TYR A 345 -5.92 -4.31 -0.30
C TYR A 345 -6.29 -4.02 1.15
N GLY A 346 -6.39 -5.06 1.99
CA GLY A 346 -6.79 -4.94 3.39
C GLY A 346 -8.23 -4.46 3.61
N CYS A 347 -9.08 -4.43 2.58
CA CYS A 347 -10.44 -3.90 2.69
C CYS A 347 -11.35 -4.85 3.48
N ALA A 348 -12.31 -4.30 4.23
CA ALA A 348 -13.27 -5.07 5.02
C ALA A 348 -14.23 -5.91 4.16
N LYS A 349 -14.42 -5.53 2.89
CA LYS A 349 -15.22 -6.25 1.90
C LYS A 349 -14.51 -6.27 0.56
N THR A 350 -14.70 -7.36 -0.18
CA THR A 350 -14.43 -7.41 -1.63
C THR A 350 -15.14 -6.24 -2.31
N PRO A 351 -14.45 -5.46 -3.14
CA PRO A 351 -15.05 -4.32 -3.83
C PRO A 351 -16.17 -4.75 -4.78
N SER A 352 -17.23 -3.94 -4.85
CA SER A 352 -18.27 -4.04 -5.87
C SER A 352 -18.05 -2.93 -6.91
N ILE A 353 -18.01 -3.32 -8.19
CA ILE A 353 -17.78 -2.43 -9.33
C ILE A 353 -18.91 -2.69 -10.34
N ASN A 354 -19.70 -1.67 -10.67
CA ASN A 354 -20.86 -1.83 -11.55
C ASN A 354 -20.66 -1.28 -12.99
N ILE A 355 -19.42 -0.94 -13.33
CA ILE A 355 -18.98 -0.60 -14.69
C ILE A 355 -18.07 -1.70 -15.25
N VAL A 356 -17.50 -1.52 -16.46
CA VAL A 356 -16.52 -2.48 -16.99
C VAL A 356 -15.31 -2.52 -16.05
N SER A 357 -14.92 -3.73 -15.63
CA SER A 357 -13.80 -3.98 -14.71
C SER A 357 -12.77 -4.87 -15.40
N LYS A 358 -11.51 -4.45 -15.44
CA LYS A 358 -10.41 -5.19 -16.08
C LYS A 358 -9.14 -5.14 -15.23
N ASN A 359 -8.43 -6.26 -15.09
CA ASN A 359 -7.07 -6.30 -14.52
C ASN A 359 -6.94 -5.59 -13.14
N ASN A 360 -7.99 -5.66 -12.32
CA ASN A 360 -8.01 -5.11 -10.97
C ASN A 360 -7.64 -6.21 -9.96
N ILE A 361 -6.97 -5.84 -8.87
CA ILE A 361 -6.79 -6.69 -7.69
C ILE A 361 -7.96 -6.41 -6.74
N LEU A 362 -8.85 -7.38 -6.52
CA LEU A 362 -10.13 -7.19 -5.85
C LEU A 362 -10.08 -7.68 -4.39
N ASN A 363 -9.08 -7.22 -3.63
CA ASN A 363 -8.85 -7.63 -2.25
C ASN A 363 -8.59 -9.13 -2.10
N ASP A 364 -7.94 -9.71 -3.10
CA ASP A 364 -7.66 -11.14 -3.28
C ASP A 364 -6.16 -11.46 -3.31
N LEU A 365 -5.30 -10.49 -3.01
CA LEU A 365 -3.86 -10.71 -2.84
C LEU A 365 -3.54 -11.41 -1.50
N PRO A 366 -2.75 -12.50 -1.50
CA PRO A 366 -2.44 -13.27 -0.29
C PRO A 366 -1.36 -12.64 0.60
N TYR A 367 -0.61 -11.69 0.05
CA TYR A 367 0.45 -10.94 0.75
C TYR A 367 0.23 -9.43 0.63
N ASP A 368 1.00 -8.64 1.39
CA ASP A 368 1.00 -7.18 1.26
C ASP A 368 1.80 -6.80 0.02
N PRO A 369 1.18 -6.17 -1.00
CA PRO A 369 1.91 -5.75 -2.18
C PRO A 369 2.80 -4.54 -1.94
N PHE A 370 2.72 -3.88 -0.78
CA PHE A 370 3.39 -2.62 -0.52
C PHE A 370 4.62 -2.78 0.37
N ILE A 371 5.59 -1.87 0.22
CA ILE A 371 6.79 -1.82 1.05
C ILE A 371 6.42 -1.63 2.53
N ASP A 372 5.54 -0.66 2.82
CA ASP A 372 5.09 -0.39 4.20
C ASP A 372 3.74 0.37 4.21
N ALA A 373 2.66 -0.34 3.88
CA ALA A 373 1.32 0.24 3.83
C ALA A 373 0.85 0.84 5.16
N THR A 374 1.31 0.29 6.29
CA THR A 374 0.90 0.72 7.64
C THR A 374 1.38 2.15 7.92
N ASN A 375 2.57 2.52 7.46
CA ASN A 375 3.10 3.88 7.56
C ASN A 375 2.78 4.76 6.33
N GLY A 376 1.91 4.28 5.44
CA GLY A 376 1.47 5.03 4.26
C GLY A 376 2.43 5.01 3.08
N ASN A 377 3.39 4.07 3.06
CA ASN A 377 4.26 3.80 1.93
C ASN A 377 3.62 2.73 1.03
N PHE A 378 2.97 3.19 -0.04
CA PHE A 378 2.26 2.33 -1.01
C PHE A 378 3.07 2.03 -2.27
N TRP A 379 4.38 2.28 -2.25
CA TRP A 379 5.26 1.75 -3.27
C TRP A 379 5.15 0.23 -3.27
N LEU A 380 5.18 -0.36 -4.46
CA LEU A 380 5.10 -1.80 -4.60
C LEU A 380 6.39 -2.45 -4.08
N ALA A 381 6.24 -3.52 -3.30
CA ALA A 381 7.35 -4.32 -2.78
C ALA A 381 7.91 -5.29 -3.83
N CYS A 382 7.14 -5.60 -4.87
CA CYS A 382 7.56 -6.30 -6.08
C CYS A 382 6.61 -5.97 -7.22
N ALA A 383 7.01 -6.39 -8.42
CA ALA A 383 6.17 -6.33 -9.60
C ALA A 383 4.85 -7.07 -9.40
N LEU A 384 3.78 -6.52 -9.95
CA LEU A 384 2.44 -7.10 -9.93
C LEU A 384 1.97 -7.34 -11.36
N PRO A 385 2.39 -8.46 -11.99
CA PRO A 385 2.14 -8.72 -13.40
C PRO A 385 0.64 -8.87 -13.68
N GLY A 386 0.30 -8.66 -14.96
CA GLY A 386 -1.06 -8.78 -15.46
C GLY A 386 -1.84 -7.46 -15.46
N GLY A 387 -1.18 -6.30 -15.37
CA GLY A 387 -1.79 -5.02 -15.69
C GLY A 387 -2.13 -4.90 -17.18
N MET A 388 -3.18 -4.14 -17.47
CA MET A 388 -3.56 -3.75 -18.82
C MET A 388 -2.70 -2.57 -19.27
N GLU A 389 -2.12 -2.60 -20.47
CA GLU A 389 -1.45 -1.44 -21.05
C GLU A 389 -2.45 -0.30 -21.28
N LEU A 390 -2.11 0.90 -20.81
CA LEU A 390 -2.93 2.10 -20.94
C LEU A 390 -2.13 3.19 -21.66
N GLY A 391 -2.74 3.90 -22.61
CA GLY A 391 -2.07 5.02 -23.29
C GLY A 391 -1.87 6.24 -22.39
N GLU A 392 -1.12 7.22 -22.89
CA GLU A 392 -1.03 8.55 -22.28
C GLU A 392 -2.44 9.16 -22.06
N PRO A 393 -2.68 9.82 -20.90
CA PRO A 393 -1.75 10.13 -19.82
C PRO A 393 -1.70 9.08 -18.68
N PHE A 394 -2.25 7.88 -18.88
CA PHE A 394 -2.43 6.87 -17.83
C PHE A 394 -1.22 5.94 -17.65
N ASN A 395 -0.21 6.08 -18.50
CA ASN A 395 1.04 5.32 -18.49
C ASN A 395 2.09 5.86 -17.51
N LYS A 396 1.71 6.75 -16.60
CA LYS A 396 2.63 7.29 -15.59
C LYS A 396 2.12 7.09 -14.18
N ASP A 397 3.04 6.97 -13.25
CA ASP A 397 2.75 7.07 -11.83
C ASP A 397 2.97 8.50 -11.29
N MET A 398 2.74 8.69 -9.99
CA MET A 398 2.87 10.00 -9.36
C MET A 398 4.31 10.54 -9.32
N HIS A 399 5.32 9.70 -9.54
CA HIS A 399 6.71 10.13 -9.60
C HIS A 399 7.19 10.33 -11.05
N GLY A 400 6.29 10.15 -12.02
CA GLY A 400 6.58 10.27 -13.44
C GLY A 400 7.30 9.04 -14.01
N ALA A 401 7.32 7.92 -13.29
CA ALA A 401 7.80 6.67 -13.85
C ALA A 401 6.84 6.21 -14.96
N ASP A 402 7.40 5.81 -16.11
CA ASP A 402 6.61 5.21 -17.18
C ASP A 402 6.33 3.76 -16.83
N ARG A 403 5.06 3.37 -16.98
CA ARG A 403 4.61 2.02 -16.69
C ARG A 403 4.96 1.04 -17.81
N GLY A 404 5.27 -0.21 -17.46
CA GLY A 404 5.59 -1.25 -18.44
C GLY A 404 6.99 -1.21 -19.02
N ARG A 405 7.92 -0.42 -18.44
CA ARG A 405 9.30 -0.29 -18.95
C ARG A 405 10.16 -1.53 -18.72
N ASP A 406 9.82 -2.33 -17.74
CA ASP A 406 10.46 -3.60 -17.42
C ASP A 406 9.69 -4.80 -18.00
N ASP A 407 8.90 -4.55 -19.07
CA ASP A 407 8.02 -5.51 -19.75
C ASP A 407 6.84 -6.02 -18.88
N GLU A 408 6.65 -5.47 -17.68
CA GLU A 408 5.50 -5.75 -16.81
C GLU A 408 4.71 -4.47 -16.51
N TRP A 409 3.40 -4.47 -16.78
CA TRP A 409 2.55 -3.35 -16.38
C TRP A 409 2.06 -3.55 -14.95
N ASP A 410 2.52 -2.72 -14.01
CA ASP A 410 2.05 -2.84 -12.63
C ASP A 410 0.66 -2.24 -12.39
N ILE A 411 -0.05 -2.87 -11.47
CA ILE A 411 -1.38 -2.49 -11.02
C ILE A 411 -1.25 -1.55 -9.81
N GLY A 412 -2.12 -0.55 -9.68
CA GLY A 412 -2.21 0.35 -8.53
C GLY A 412 -1.58 1.73 -8.74
N ALA A 413 -1.50 2.53 -7.68
CA ALA A 413 -1.10 3.95 -7.75
C ALA A 413 0.37 4.19 -8.14
N PHE A 414 1.24 3.21 -7.90
CA PHE A 414 2.69 3.31 -8.12
C PHE A 414 3.10 2.31 -9.19
N GLU A 415 4.16 2.64 -9.93
CA GLU A 415 4.88 1.65 -10.73
C GLU A 415 5.93 0.96 -9.86
N TYR A 416 6.10 -0.35 -10.02
CA TYR A 416 7.23 -1.03 -9.43
C TYR A 416 8.46 -0.69 -10.27
N VAL A 417 9.30 0.20 -9.74
CA VAL A 417 10.61 0.43 -10.36
C VAL A 417 11.54 -0.65 -9.86
N LYS A 418 11.77 -1.67 -10.70
CA LYS A 418 12.77 -2.71 -10.44
C LYS A 418 14.08 -2.06 -9.99
N THR A 419 14.48 -2.30 -8.76
CA THR A 419 15.81 -1.93 -8.31
C THR A 419 16.81 -2.66 -9.20
N ARG A 420 17.95 -2.03 -9.52
CA ARG A 420 19.01 -2.62 -10.36
C ARG A 420 19.64 -3.89 -9.76
N GLU A 421 19.13 -4.37 -8.64
CA GLU A 421 19.55 -5.60 -8.00
C GLU A 421 19.05 -6.79 -8.82
N THR A 422 19.99 -7.58 -9.31
CA THR A 422 19.70 -8.73 -10.17
C THR A 422 19.54 -10.02 -9.38
N ARG A 423 19.87 -10.03 -8.08
CA ARG A 423 20.03 -11.24 -7.27
C ARG A 423 19.16 -11.25 -6.02
N PRO A 424 18.72 -12.44 -5.55
CA PRO A 424 18.22 -12.60 -4.20
C PRO A 424 19.22 -12.04 -3.20
N ARG A 425 18.74 -11.52 -2.07
CA ARG A 425 19.58 -10.85 -1.06
C ARG A 425 18.96 -10.91 0.32
N ILE A 426 19.73 -10.51 1.33
CA ILE A 426 19.21 -10.30 2.67
C ILE A 426 18.60 -8.91 2.77
N GLU A 427 17.32 -8.85 3.16
CA GLU A 427 16.62 -7.61 3.49
C GLU A 427 15.63 -7.85 4.62
N ASN A 428 15.51 -6.91 5.56
CA ASN A 428 14.62 -7.03 6.72
C ASN A 428 14.81 -8.34 7.51
N ASN A 429 16.06 -8.80 7.68
CA ASN A 429 16.44 -10.07 8.29
C ASN A 429 15.68 -11.28 7.71
N THR A 430 15.47 -11.30 6.39
CA THR A 430 15.06 -12.50 5.65
C THR A 430 15.65 -12.49 4.25
N LEU A 431 15.57 -13.62 3.57
CA LEU A 431 16.04 -13.74 2.19
C LEU A 431 14.92 -13.31 1.24
N VAL A 432 15.14 -12.30 0.42
CA VAL A 432 14.20 -11.78 -0.58
C VAL A 432 14.70 -12.06 -1.99
N GLY A 433 13.80 -12.05 -2.97
CA GLY A 433 14.15 -12.12 -4.39
C GLY A 433 14.89 -10.87 -4.87
N PRO A 434 15.34 -10.85 -6.15
CA PRO A 434 15.91 -9.65 -6.78
C PRO A 434 15.01 -8.43 -6.65
N ASP A 435 13.70 -8.67 -6.74
CA ASP A 435 12.66 -7.67 -6.63
C ASP A 435 12.47 -7.10 -5.20
N GLY A 436 13.13 -7.65 -4.18
CA GLY A 436 12.91 -7.29 -2.79
C GLY A 436 11.70 -7.95 -2.15
N CYS A 437 10.91 -8.74 -2.89
CA CYS A 437 9.81 -9.49 -2.32
C CYS A 437 10.31 -10.72 -1.56
N ARG A 438 9.62 -11.04 -0.46
CA ARG A 438 9.83 -12.31 0.24
C ARG A 438 9.69 -13.47 -0.73
N LEU A 439 10.57 -14.45 -0.60
CA LEU A 439 10.49 -15.69 -1.36
C LEU A 439 9.28 -16.48 -0.85
N ARG A 440 8.43 -16.89 -1.79
CA ARG A 440 7.22 -17.67 -1.58
C ARG A 440 7.21 -18.78 -2.60
N GLY A 441 7.25 -20.02 -2.10
CA GLY A 441 7.47 -21.14 -2.99
C GLY A 441 7.07 -22.46 -2.41
N GLY A 442 7.20 -23.49 -3.23
CA GLY A 442 7.16 -24.86 -2.78
C GLY A 442 8.40 -25.64 -3.16
N THR A 443 8.43 -26.91 -2.77
CA THR A 443 9.57 -27.80 -3.02
C THR A 443 9.28 -28.81 -4.13
N LEU A 444 10.23 -28.93 -5.06
CA LEU A 444 10.27 -29.95 -6.10
C LEU A 444 11.41 -30.93 -5.84
N TRP A 445 11.16 -32.20 -6.11
CA TRP A 445 12.07 -33.28 -5.71
C TRP A 445 12.87 -33.79 -6.91
N LEU A 446 14.19 -33.82 -6.77
CA LEU A 446 15.09 -34.31 -7.81
C LEU A 446 15.83 -35.57 -7.34
N TYR A 447 15.10 -36.68 -7.27
CA TYR A 447 15.58 -37.95 -6.72
C TYR A 447 15.83 -38.96 -7.83
N GLY A 448 17.07 -39.45 -7.94
CA GLY A 448 17.49 -40.38 -9.01
C GLY A 448 16.63 -41.64 -9.11
N TRP A 449 16.20 -42.16 -7.97
CA TRP A 449 15.39 -43.37 -7.83
C TRP A 449 13.87 -43.14 -7.96
N MET A 450 13.41 -41.89 -8.13
CA MET A 450 11.99 -41.57 -8.33
C MET A 450 11.80 -40.79 -9.63
N LYS A 451 12.03 -41.44 -10.78
CA LYS A 451 11.95 -40.78 -12.10
C LYS A 451 10.61 -40.09 -12.39
N SER A 452 9.51 -40.51 -11.78
CA SER A 452 8.21 -39.81 -11.88
C SER A 452 8.27 -38.38 -11.32
N LYS A 453 9.03 -38.15 -10.25
CA LYS A 453 9.27 -36.80 -9.70
C LYS A 453 10.06 -35.94 -10.68
N THR A 454 11.14 -36.46 -11.27
CA THR A 454 11.90 -35.72 -12.28
C THR A 454 11.04 -35.34 -13.49
N LYS A 455 10.19 -36.26 -13.98
CA LYS A 455 9.24 -35.94 -15.06
C LYS A 455 8.26 -34.84 -14.67
N TRP A 456 7.81 -34.82 -13.41
CA TRP A 456 6.94 -33.77 -12.89
C TRP A 456 7.66 -32.43 -12.79
N VAL A 457 8.89 -32.38 -12.27
CA VAL A 457 9.69 -31.14 -12.19
C VAL A 457 9.90 -30.52 -13.57
N LEU A 458 10.07 -31.34 -14.61
CA LEU A 458 10.32 -30.89 -15.98
C LEU A 458 9.04 -30.64 -16.80
N SER A 459 7.83 -30.96 -16.30
CA SER A 459 6.58 -30.61 -16.98
C SER A 459 6.21 -29.14 -16.76
N ASP A 460 5.33 -28.58 -17.59
CA ASP A 460 4.91 -27.18 -17.45
C ASP A 460 3.96 -26.95 -16.26
N THR A 461 3.25 -28.00 -15.84
CA THR A 461 2.14 -27.92 -14.89
C THR A 461 2.51 -27.27 -13.54
N PRO A 462 3.55 -27.71 -12.80
CA PRO A 462 3.88 -27.08 -11.52
C PRO A 462 4.35 -25.62 -11.68
N TRP A 463 4.96 -25.28 -12.82
CA TRP A 463 5.44 -23.93 -13.11
C TRP A 463 4.29 -22.96 -13.42
N ASN A 464 3.33 -23.40 -14.24
CA ASN A 464 2.11 -22.63 -14.49
C ASN A 464 1.31 -22.39 -13.20
N ALA A 465 1.20 -23.42 -12.35
CA ALA A 465 0.53 -23.30 -11.06
C ALA A 465 1.21 -22.28 -10.13
N MET A 466 2.56 -22.25 -10.11
CA MET A 466 3.31 -21.22 -9.39
C MET A 466 3.03 -19.81 -9.93
N HIS A 467 3.06 -19.64 -11.25
CA HIS A 467 2.78 -18.36 -11.90
C HIS A 467 1.35 -17.85 -11.62
N GLU A 468 0.33 -18.69 -11.82
CA GLU A 468 -1.08 -18.35 -11.57
C GLU A 468 -1.35 -17.96 -10.10
N ASN A 469 -0.60 -18.58 -9.17
CA ASN A 469 -0.71 -18.31 -7.73
C ASN A 469 0.34 -17.29 -7.23
N ARG A 470 1.09 -16.65 -8.13
CA ARG A 470 2.08 -15.60 -7.83
C ARG A 470 3.16 -16.03 -6.82
N LEU A 471 3.63 -17.28 -6.96
CA LEU A 471 4.80 -17.79 -6.25
C LEU A 471 6.07 -17.38 -7.01
N ASN A 472 7.07 -16.87 -6.30
CA ASN A 472 8.31 -16.32 -6.88
C ASN A 472 9.57 -17.13 -6.51
N ALA A 473 9.41 -18.28 -5.88
CA ALA A 473 10.52 -19.15 -5.52
C ALA A 473 10.19 -20.64 -5.65
N VAL A 474 11.21 -21.45 -5.87
CA VAL A 474 11.14 -22.91 -5.83
C VAL A 474 12.36 -23.49 -5.14
N ARG A 475 12.15 -24.45 -4.25
CA ARG A 475 13.23 -25.24 -3.65
C ARG A 475 13.42 -26.53 -4.43
N ILE A 476 14.65 -26.84 -4.85
CA ILE A 476 14.98 -28.08 -5.55
C ILE A 476 15.76 -28.98 -4.62
N ALA A 477 15.08 -29.97 -4.05
CA ALA A 477 15.68 -30.96 -3.17
C ALA A 477 16.53 -31.94 -3.98
N CYS A 478 17.84 -31.69 -4.02
CA CYS A 478 18.82 -32.51 -4.71
C CYS A 478 19.34 -33.61 -3.79
N ALA A 479 18.70 -34.79 -3.83
CA ALA A 479 19.08 -35.91 -2.97
C ALA A 479 20.34 -36.66 -3.46
N TYR A 480 21.45 -35.95 -3.61
CA TYR A 480 22.73 -36.50 -4.02
C TYR A 480 23.29 -37.45 -2.95
N ARG A 481 23.24 -38.74 -3.27
CA ARG A 481 23.64 -39.89 -2.44
C ARG A 481 24.44 -40.85 -3.30
N PRO A 482 25.75 -40.60 -3.51
CA PRO A 482 26.57 -41.39 -4.43
C PRO A 482 26.70 -42.87 -4.01
N GLU A 483 26.35 -43.20 -2.77
CA GLU A 483 26.28 -44.58 -2.27
C GLU A 483 25.07 -45.38 -2.80
N LYS A 484 24.08 -44.75 -3.43
CA LYS A 484 22.89 -45.42 -3.99
C LYS A 484 23.04 -45.71 -5.48
N GLU A 485 22.79 -46.96 -5.87
CA GLU A 485 22.95 -47.48 -7.25
C GLU A 485 22.09 -46.76 -8.30
N ASP A 486 20.89 -46.29 -7.93
CA ASP A 486 19.95 -45.58 -8.83
C ASP A 486 19.94 -44.05 -8.64
N ASN A 487 20.94 -43.49 -7.94
CA ASN A 487 21.02 -42.05 -7.76
C ASN A 487 21.57 -41.35 -9.01
N TYR A 488 21.22 -40.07 -9.20
CA TYR A 488 21.83 -39.27 -10.25
C TYR A 488 23.32 -39.04 -9.96
N SER A 489 24.13 -39.16 -11.00
CA SER A 489 25.49 -38.64 -11.03
C SER A 489 25.49 -37.10 -10.92
N LEU A 490 26.65 -36.50 -10.63
CA LEU A 490 26.77 -35.05 -10.61
C LEU A 490 26.57 -34.43 -12.01
N ASP A 491 26.95 -35.14 -13.08
CA ASP A 491 26.71 -34.68 -14.46
C ASP A 491 25.20 -34.61 -14.75
N GLU A 492 24.44 -35.64 -14.37
CA GLU A 492 22.98 -35.64 -14.52
C GLU A 492 22.32 -34.55 -13.67
N TYR A 493 22.80 -34.31 -12.45
CA TYR A 493 22.30 -33.20 -11.62
C TYR A 493 22.55 -31.84 -12.28
N GLU A 494 23.72 -31.62 -12.85
CA GLU A 494 24.04 -30.39 -13.58
C GLU A 494 23.12 -30.19 -14.78
N GLU A 495 22.95 -31.20 -15.64
CA GLU A 495 22.06 -31.11 -16.81
C GLU A 495 20.59 -30.85 -16.45
N LEU A 496 20.11 -31.45 -15.35
CA LEU A 496 18.75 -31.23 -14.86
C LEU A 496 18.59 -29.83 -14.25
N LEU A 497 19.57 -29.39 -13.46
CA LEU A 497 19.55 -28.06 -12.84
C LEU A 497 19.68 -26.95 -13.88
N ASP A 498 20.47 -27.11 -14.95
CA ASP A 498 20.53 -26.15 -16.06
C ASP A 498 19.11 -25.88 -16.61
N GLN A 499 18.37 -26.94 -16.95
CA GLN A 499 17.01 -26.84 -17.48
C GLN A 499 16.04 -26.18 -16.50
N ILE A 500 16.15 -26.52 -15.21
CA ILE A 500 15.28 -25.98 -14.16
C ILE A 500 15.57 -24.50 -13.91
N ILE A 501 16.84 -24.10 -13.84
CA ILE A 501 17.24 -22.72 -13.57
C ILE A 501 16.93 -21.83 -14.77
N ASP A 502 17.17 -22.30 -16.01
CA ASP A 502 16.79 -21.58 -17.23
C ASP A 502 15.28 -21.32 -17.28
N ARG A 503 14.48 -22.35 -16.96
CA ARG A 503 13.02 -22.20 -16.91
C ARG A 503 12.61 -21.20 -15.82
N ALA A 504 13.14 -21.35 -14.62
CA ALA A 504 12.83 -20.45 -13.51
C ALA A 504 13.19 -19.00 -13.83
N GLU A 505 14.34 -18.77 -14.47
CA GLU A 505 14.80 -17.44 -14.87
C GLU A 505 13.84 -16.79 -15.87
N SER A 506 13.37 -17.54 -16.88
CA SER A 506 12.38 -17.06 -17.85
C SER A 506 11.03 -16.68 -17.25
N MET A 507 10.78 -17.08 -16.00
CA MET A 507 9.53 -16.84 -15.26
C MET A 507 9.73 -15.92 -14.05
N GLY A 508 10.92 -15.35 -13.86
CA GLY A 508 11.22 -14.51 -12.69
C GLY A 508 11.24 -15.27 -11.36
N ILE A 509 11.42 -16.59 -11.37
CA ILE A 509 11.41 -17.44 -10.19
C ILE A 509 12.84 -17.66 -9.66
N THR A 510 13.01 -17.49 -8.35
CA THR A 510 14.25 -17.81 -7.63
C THR A 510 14.34 -19.32 -7.34
N VAL A 511 15.48 -19.93 -7.63
CA VAL A 511 15.77 -21.34 -7.35
C VAL A 511 16.65 -21.46 -6.11
N VAL A 512 16.14 -22.13 -5.08
CA VAL A 512 16.96 -22.58 -3.93
C VAL A 512 17.44 -23.99 -4.24
N ILE A 513 18.74 -24.13 -4.52
CA ILE A 513 19.39 -25.44 -4.70
C ILE A 513 19.73 -25.99 -3.33
N ASP A 514 19.10 -27.10 -2.99
CA ASP A 514 19.21 -27.73 -1.68
C ASP A 514 19.98 -29.05 -1.80
N TYR A 515 21.14 -29.14 -1.13
CA TYR A 515 21.83 -30.41 -0.96
C TYR A 515 21.08 -31.23 0.10
N HIS A 516 20.40 -32.29 -0.34
CA HIS A 516 19.37 -32.97 0.43
C HIS A 516 19.79 -34.39 0.87
N PRO A 517 20.70 -34.55 1.86
CA PRO A 517 21.05 -35.86 2.40
C PRO A 517 19.85 -36.51 3.09
N GLU A 518 20.02 -37.72 3.63
CA GLU A 518 18.97 -38.28 4.48
C GLU A 518 18.80 -37.42 5.75
N PRO A 519 17.56 -37.01 6.09
CA PRO A 519 17.26 -36.25 7.30
C PRO A 519 17.97 -36.78 8.54
N GLY A 520 18.70 -35.90 9.21
CA GLY A 520 19.46 -36.18 10.42
C GLY A 520 20.67 -37.11 10.26
N LYS A 521 21.11 -37.39 9.03
CA LYS A 521 22.22 -38.31 8.76
C LYS A 521 23.50 -37.62 8.29
N TYR A 522 23.52 -36.29 8.19
CA TYR A 522 24.72 -35.58 7.78
C TYR A 522 25.84 -35.74 8.81
N TYR A 523 25.53 -35.45 10.08
CA TYR A 523 26.48 -35.66 11.16
C TYR A 523 26.58 -37.14 11.56
N LYS A 524 27.82 -37.62 11.75
CA LYS A 524 28.11 -38.96 12.29
C LYS A 524 29.05 -38.81 13.47
N LYS A 525 28.77 -39.52 14.57
CA LYS A 525 29.68 -39.61 15.72
C LYS A 525 30.96 -40.37 15.39
N ASP A 526 30.90 -41.26 14.40
CA ASP A 526 32.08 -41.94 13.88
C ASP A 526 32.83 -40.99 12.93
N PRO A 527 34.09 -40.61 13.24
CA PRO A 527 34.82 -39.62 12.45
C PRO A 527 35.05 -40.05 11.00
N GLU A 528 35.32 -41.34 10.75
CA GLU A 528 35.57 -41.83 9.38
C GLU A 528 34.31 -41.73 8.52
N ALA A 529 33.15 -42.16 9.06
CA ALA A 529 31.87 -41.97 8.38
C ALA A 529 31.52 -40.50 8.19
N PHE A 530 31.85 -39.61 9.14
CA PHE A 530 31.59 -38.18 8.99
C PHE A 530 32.46 -37.56 7.88
N GLU A 531 33.75 -37.90 7.82
CA GLU A 531 34.65 -37.45 6.75
C GLU A 531 34.18 -37.86 5.35
N ILE A 532 33.59 -39.06 5.21
CA ILE A 532 32.99 -39.52 3.94
C ILE A 532 31.82 -38.61 3.55
N ILE A 533 30.89 -38.34 4.49
CA ILE A 533 29.73 -37.50 4.23
C ILE A 533 30.12 -36.05 3.93
N LYS A 534 31.11 -35.50 4.64
CA LYS A 534 31.69 -34.18 4.33
C LYS A 534 32.23 -34.12 2.91
N ARG A 535 32.96 -35.16 2.48
CA ARG A 535 33.50 -35.25 1.12
C ARG A 535 32.40 -35.26 0.06
N HIS A 536 31.28 -35.93 0.30
CA HIS A 536 30.14 -35.92 -0.63
C HIS A 536 29.58 -34.51 -0.81
N ALA A 537 29.35 -33.79 0.29
CA ALA A 537 28.88 -32.40 0.23
C ALA A 537 29.88 -31.45 -0.44
N ARG A 538 31.18 -31.57 -0.14
CA ARG A 538 32.23 -30.76 -0.77
C ARG A 538 32.34 -31.05 -2.27
N ASN A 539 32.20 -32.31 -2.69
CA ASN A 539 32.19 -32.67 -4.12
C ASN A 539 30.97 -32.08 -4.84
N PHE A 540 29.79 -32.16 -4.23
CA PHE A 540 28.57 -31.55 -4.75
C PHE A 540 28.75 -30.03 -4.90
N TRP A 541 29.10 -29.35 -3.81
CA TRP A 541 29.19 -27.89 -3.80
C TRP A 541 30.34 -27.33 -4.63
N THR A 542 31.48 -28.02 -4.71
CA THR A 542 32.58 -27.60 -5.61
C THR A 542 32.09 -27.50 -7.06
N ARG A 543 31.28 -28.46 -7.50
CA ARG A 543 30.73 -28.48 -8.86
C ARG A 543 29.59 -27.48 -9.03
N ILE A 544 28.59 -27.57 -8.18
CA ILE A 544 27.35 -26.77 -8.27
C ILE A 544 27.62 -25.28 -8.05
N ALA A 545 28.41 -24.90 -7.04
CA ALA A 545 28.75 -23.50 -6.79
C ALA A 545 29.58 -22.92 -7.94
N SER A 546 30.59 -23.65 -8.42
CA SER A 546 31.42 -23.20 -9.56
C SER A 546 30.61 -23.00 -10.84
N ARG A 547 29.65 -23.90 -11.10
CA ARG A 547 28.81 -23.85 -12.30
C ARG A 547 27.82 -22.70 -12.28
N TYR A 548 27.20 -22.43 -11.12
CA TYR A 548 26.09 -21.47 -11.02
C TYR A 548 26.45 -20.13 -10.37
N LYS A 549 27.73 -19.87 -10.08
CA LYS A 549 28.21 -18.61 -9.48
C LYS A 549 27.71 -17.34 -10.17
N ASP A 550 27.49 -17.40 -11.48
CA ASP A 550 27.06 -16.26 -12.28
C ASP A 550 25.54 -16.18 -12.46
N ARG A 551 24.77 -17.22 -12.11
CA ARG A 551 23.30 -17.22 -12.23
C ARG A 551 22.68 -16.27 -11.22
N THR A 552 21.80 -15.39 -11.66
CA THR A 552 21.26 -14.31 -10.84
C THR A 552 20.01 -14.71 -10.07
N ASN A 553 19.32 -15.79 -10.44
CA ASN A 553 18.12 -16.29 -9.78
C ASN A 553 18.37 -17.49 -8.85
N VAL A 554 19.59 -17.67 -8.34
CA VAL A 554 19.99 -18.86 -7.56
C VAL A 554 20.37 -18.52 -6.12
N VAL A 555 20.03 -19.43 -5.20
CA VAL A 555 20.40 -19.44 -3.77
C VAL A 555 20.89 -20.84 -3.42
N PHE A 556 21.87 -20.95 -2.52
CA PHE A 556 22.40 -22.24 -2.06
C PHE A 556 21.92 -22.58 -0.64
N GLU A 557 21.24 -23.71 -0.45
CA GLU A 557 20.98 -24.27 0.88
C GLU A 557 21.93 -25.44 1.15
N LEU A 558 22.91 -25.21 2.03
CA LEU A 558 24.12 -26.03 2.08
C LEU A 558 23.87 -27.49 2.47
N VAL A 559 22.97 -27.73 3.42
CA VAL A 559 22.64 -29.07 3.92
C VAL A 559 21.22 -29.07 4.50
N ASN A 560 20.30 -29.81 3.90
CA ASN A 560 19.00 -30.09 4.50
C ASN A 560 19.15 -30.91 5.79
N GLU A 561 18.47 -30.50 6.87
CA GLU A 561 18.27 -31.25 8.12
C GLU A 561 19.50 -32.07 8.57
N PRO A 562 20.62 -31.43 8.89
CA PRO A 562 21.87 -32.13 9.17
C PRO A 562 21.80 -33.04 10.40
N VAL A 563 20.94 -32.65 11.36
CA VAL A 563 20.55 -33.38 12.57
C VAL A 563 19.01 -33.32 12.71
N PHE A 564 18.42 -34.31 13.39
CA PHE A 564 16.96 -34.51 13.36
C PHE A 564 16.19 -33.82 14.49
N ASP A 565 16.71 -33.74 15.72
CA ASP A 565 15.89 -33.33 16.88
C ASP A 565 15.73 -31.81 16.98
N GLY A 566 16.79 -31.09 17.32
CA GLY A 566 16.73 -29.64 17.51
C GLY A 566 18.10 -28.97 17.57
N PRO A 567 18.15 -27.65 17.82
CA PRO A 567 19.39 -26.88 17.93
C PRO A 567 20.46 -27.51 18.84
N ASN A 568 20.08 -28.22 19.90
CA ASN A 568 21.04 -28.89 20.79
C ASN A 568 21.87 -30.01 20.14
N ASP A 569 21.42 -30.60 19.04
CA ASP A 569 22.17 -31.64 18.34
C ASP A 569 23.33 -31.09 17.49
N TYR A 570 23.41 -29.77 17.31
CA TYR A 570 24.50 -29.12 16.59
C TYR A 570 25.73 -29.03 17.47
N THR A 571 26.68 -29.95 17.26
CA THR A 571 27.95 -29.98 17.98
C THR A 571 28.92 -28.92 17.45
N GLY A 572 29.91 -28.56 18.27
CA GLY A 572 30.97 -27.63 17.82
C GLY A 572 31.74 -28.14 16.60
N GLU A 573 31.89 -29.46 16.45
CA GLU A 573 32.52 -30.08 15.27
C GLU A 573 31.68 -29.88 14.00
N LEU A 574 30.36 -30.11 14.09
CA LEU A 574 29.45 -29.88 12.97
C LEU A 574 29.38 -28.40 12.58
N LEU A 575 29.32 -27.50 13.55
CA LEU A 575 29.28 -26.06 13.30
C LEU A 575 30.58 -25.57 12.64
N LYS A 576 31.73 -26.12 13.03
CA LYS A 576 33.00 -25.85 12.36
C LYS A 576 32.98 -26.31 10.90
N ASP A 577 32.48 -27.52 10.63
CA ASP A 577 32.33 -28.01 9.25
C ASP A 577 31.39 -27.13 8.41
N PHE A 578 30.34 -26.56 9.02
CA PHE A 578 29.44 -25.63 8.33
C PHE A 578 30.11 -24.32 7.95
N VAL A 579 30.99 -23.78 8.81
CA VAL A 579 31.82 -22.63 8.45
C VAL A 579 32.74 -22.98 7.29
N GLU A 580 33.40 -24.14 7.32
CA GLU A 580 34.28 -24.59 6.23
C GLU A 580 33.52 -24.84 4.92
N LEU A 581 32.28 -25.34 4.98
CA LEU A 581 31.45 -25.57 3.79
C LEU A 581 30.94 -24.25 3.22
N TRP A 582 30.50 -23.35 4.09
CA TRP A 582 30.10 -22.00 3.72
C TRP A 582 31.26 -21.26 3.06
N GLN A 583 32.47 -21.33 3.62
CA GLN A 583 33.69 -20.74 3.04
C GLN A 583 33.95 -21.26 1.63
N LEU A 584 33.88 -22.59 1.41
CA LEU A 584 34.02 -23.17 0.08
C LEU A 584 33.02 -22.55 -0.92
N CYS A 585 31.73 -22.52 -0.57
CA CYS A 585 30.70 -21.98 -1.47
C CYS A 585 30.87 -20.47 -1.69
N HIS A 586 31.18 -19.72 -0.63
CA HIS A 586 31.36 -18.28 -0.67
C HIS A 586 32.59 -17.87 -1.48
N GLU A 587 33.69 -18.63 -1.42
CA GLU A 587 34.88 -18.38 -2.24
C GLU A 587 34.65 -18.69 -3.72
N LEU A 588 33.93 -19.77 -4.03
CA LEU A 588 33.61 -20.16 -5.41
C LEU A 588 32.55 -19.26 -6.06
N ALA A 589 31.59 -18.78 -5.26
CA ALA A 589 30.41 -18.05 -5.71
C ALA A 589 30.06 -16.91 -4.73
N PRO A 590 30.91 -15.87 -4.62
CA PRO A 590 30.77 -14.82 -3.59
C PRO A 590 29.51 -13.99 -3.71
N GLU A 591 28.85 -13.99 -4.86
CA GLU A 591 27.62 -13.24 -5.12
C GLU A 591 26.33 -14.06 -4.93
N ILE A 592 26.42 -15.36 -4.62
CA ILE A 592 25.25 -16.20 -4.38
C ILE A 592 24.89 -16.18 -2.89
N PRO A 593 23.64 -15.84 -2.51
CA PRO A 593 23.19 -15.97 -1.12
C PRO A 593 23.18 -17.42 -0.65
N ILE A 594 23.52 -17.62 0.62
CA ILE A 594 23.65 -18.94 1.23
C ILE A 594 22.67 -19.11 2.39
N ILE A 595 22.04 -20.27 2.47
CA ILE A 595 21.25 -20.73 3.60
C ILE A 595 22.08 -21.79 4.34
N VAL A 596 22.31 -21.56 5.63
CA VAL A 596 23.06 -22.45 6.53
C VAL A 596 22.18 -22.98 7.65
N LEU A 597 22.66 -24.01 8.34
CA LEU A 597 21.99 -24.68 9.46
C LEU A 597 20.80 -25.54 9.04
N SER A 598 19.74 -24.95 8.48
CA SER A 598 18.51 -25.66 8.07
C SER A 598 17.98 -26.61 9.15
N PHE A 599 17.63 -26.03 10.29
CA PHE A 599 17.14 -26.77 11.46
C PHE A 599 15.89 -27.60 11.12
N CYS A 600 15.95 -28.93 11.27
CA CYS A 600 14.79 -29.84 11.16
C CYS A 600 13.65 -29.43 12.11
N GLN A 601 14.00 -28.91 13.29
CA GLN A 601 13.05 -28.31 14.23
C GLN A 601 13.70 -27.14 14.94
N VAL A 602 12.92 -26.13 15.31
CA VAL A 602 13.39 -24.91 15.99
C VAL A 602 13.51 -25.05 17.52
N GLY A 603 13.67 -26.26 18.07
CA GLY A 603 13.86 -26.55 19.52
C GLY A 603 12.78 -27.42 20.15
N GLY A 604 13.11 -28.44 20.96
CA GLY A 604 12.27 -29.56 21.42
C GLY A 604 11.63 -29.46 22.82
N HIS A 605 12.07 -28.56 23.71
CA HIS A 605 11.47 -28.45 25.06
C HIS A 605 11.30 -27.00 25.52
N THR A 606 10.06 -26.59 25.83
CA THR A 606 9.76 -25.25 26.40
C THR A 606 10.49 -24.98 27.73
N SER A 607 10.93 -26.03 28.43
CA SER A 607 11.72 -25.96 29.65
C SER A 607 13.23 -25.88 29.43
N ASP A 608 13.74 -26.18 28.24
CA ASP A 608 15.17 -26.13 27.95
C ASP A 608 15.56 -24.72 27.47
N LYS A 609 16.34 -24.04 28.31
CA LYS A 609 16.81 -22.66 28.07
C LYS A 609 17.98 -22.58 27.10
N THR A 610 18.55 -23.71 26.69
CA THR A 610 19.74 -23.79 25.81
C THR A 610 19.41 -24.23 24.39
N ASP A 611 18.14 -24.57 24.14
CA ASP A 611 17.67 -25.10 22.87
C ASP A 611 17.09 -24.01 21.96
N TRP A 612 17.96 -23.09 21.54
CA TRP A 612 17.61 -21.90 20.74
C TRP A 612 18.42 -21.85 19.44
N PRO A 613 17.77 -21.73 18.26
CA PRO A 613 18.47 -21.61 16.98
C PRO A 613 19.47 -20.45 16.93
N ALA A 614 19.11 -19.30 17.51
CA ALA A 614 19.97 -18.12 17.54
C ALA A 614 21.28 -18.35 18.32
N GLU A 615 21.26 -19.21 19.34
CA GLU A 615 22.47 -19.56 20.09
C GLU A 615 23.46 -20.31 19.20
N ARG A 616 23.00 -21.29 18.42
CA ARG A 616 23.86 -22.05 17.49
C ARG A 616 24.34 -21.20 16.31
N ALA A 617 23.50 -20.31 15.80
CA ALA A 617 23.91 -19.34 14.78
C ALA A 617 25.04 -18.43 15.29
N SER A 618 25.03 -18.06 16.58
CA SER A 618 26.08 -17.22 17.18
C SER A 618 27.47 -17.88 17.24
N TRP A 619 27.56 -19.20 17.06
CA TRP A 619 28.82 -19.94 17.09
C TRP A 619 29.46 -20.07 15.69
N LEU A 620 28.78 -19.64 14.63
CA LEU A 620 29.34 -19.64 13.27
C LEU A 620 30.23 -18.40 13.05
N GLU A 621 31.46 -18.48 13.54
CA GLU A 621 32.46 -17.42 13.38
C GLU A 621 32.84 -17.23 11.90
N GLY A 622 32.91 -15.98 11.46
CA GLY A 622 33.37 -15.62 10.10
C GLY A 622 32.32 -15.67 8.99
N ILE A 623 31.05 -15.98 9.30
CA ILE A 623 29.94 -15.90 8.35
C ILE A 623 29.62 -14.45 8.01
N ASP A 624 29.46 -14.16 6.70
CA ASP A 624 28.87 -12.91 6.23
C ASP A 624 27.34 -12.98 6.27
N TRP A 625 26.75 -12.45 7.35
CA TRP A 625 25.31 -12.37 7.53
C TRP A 625 24.61 -11.36 6.60
N MET A 626 25.34 -10.55 5.83
CA MET A 626 24.73 -9.71 4.77
C MET A 626 24.33 -10.55 3.55
N LYS A 627 24.91 -11.75 3.40
CA LYS A 627 24.65 -12.68 2.28
C LYS A 627 24.19 -14.06 2.75
N THR A 628 23.98 -14.24 4.06
CA THR A 628 23.66 -15.55 4.64
C THR A 628 22.40 -15.50 5.47
N ALA A 629 21.54 -16.50 5.33
CA ALA A 629 20.37 -16.71 6.16
C ALA A 629 20.44 -18.05 6.91
N VAL A 630 19.84 -18.09 8.09
CA VAL A 630 19.59 -19.31 8.85
C VAL A 630 18.34 -19.98 8.30
N GLY A 631 18.49 -21.18 7.75
CA GLY A 631 17.38 -22.05 7.38
C GLY A 631 16.76 -22.70 8.61
N PHE A 632 15.44 -22.86 8.61
CA PHE A 632 14.75 -23.64 9.63
C PHE A 632 13.47 -24.24 9.08
N HIS A 633 13.00 -25.31 9.73
CA HIS A 633 11.75 -25.97 9.44
C HIS A 633 10.80 -25.79 10.62
N SER A 634 9.52 -25.57 10.34
CA SER A 634 8.53 -25.25 11.38
C SER A 634 7.64 -26.43 11.78
N TYR A 635 8.12 -27.66 11.66
CA TYR A 635 7.35 -28.86 12.02
C TYR A 635 7.06 -28.99 13.53
N TRP A 636 5.90 -29.55 13.89
CA TRP A 636 5.56 -30.04 15.24
C TRP A 636 5.67 -29.03 16.40
N ARG A 637 5.37 -27.75 16.19
CA ARG A 637 5.46 -26.70 17.22
C ARG A 637 4.20 -25.87 17.38
N ASP A 638 3.96 -25.42 18.61
CA ASP A 638 2.82 -24.58 18.99
C ASP A 638 3.18 -23.11 19.24
N THR A 639 4.45 -22.72 19.17
CA THR A 639 4.86 -21.31 19.31
C THR A 639 5.99 -20.85 18.38
N SER A 640 5.96 -19.59 17.94
CA SER A 640 7.01 -18.96 17.14
C SER A 640 8.06 -18.20 17.94
N GLU A 641 8.02 -18.20 19.28
CA GLU A 641 8.95 -17.41 20.11
C GLU A 641 10.43 -17.56 19.70
N ARG A 642 10.86 -18.78 19.40
CA ARG A 642 12.23 -19.09 18.95
C ARG A 642 12.55 -18.60 17.54
N ILE A 643 11.53 -18.55 16.66
CA ILE A 643 11.65 -18.00 15.31
C ILE A 643 11.74 -16.46 15.39
N VAL A 644 10.94 -15.85 16.26
CA VAL A 644 10.99 -14.40 16.53
C VAL A 644 12.36 -14.00 17.10
N ASP A 645 12.87 -14.75 18.09
CA ASP A 645 14.21 -14.51 18.63
C ASP A 645 15.30 -14.66 17.56
N LEU A 646 15.23 -15.72 16.74
CA LEU A 646 16.14 -15.93 15.62
C LEU A 646 16.12 -14.74 14.65
N LYS A 647 14.94 -14.34 14.15
CA LYS A 647 14.79 -13.23 13.21
C LYS A 647 15.32 -11.91 13.78
N SER A 648 15.17 -11.70 15.08
CA SER A 648 15.65 -10.47 15.74
C SER A 648 17.17 -10.33 15.72
N LYS A 649 17.91 -11.43 15.56
CA LYS A 649 19.37 -11.48 15.63
C LYS A 649 20.05 -11.83 14.31
N TYR A 650 19.42 -12.67 13.50
CA TYR A 650 19.99 -13.18 12.25
C TYR A 650 18.95 -13.19 11.14
N PRO A 651 19.36 -13.02 9.87
CA PRO A 651 18.48 -13.28 8.75
C PRO A 651 18.04 -14.74 8.75
N CYS A 652 16.77 -15.01 8.47
CA CYS A 652 16.25 -16.37 8.46
C CYS A 652 15.21 -16.60 7.36
N ILE A 653 15.04 -17.86 7.00
CA ILE A 653 14.07 -18.35 6.01
C ILE A 653 13.53 -19.71 6.46
N ASN A 654 12.22 -19.90 6.30
CA ASN A 654 11.60 -21.20 6.54
C ASN A 654 11.69 -22.05 5.29
N THR A 655 12.69 -22.93 5.19
CA THR A 655 12.95 -23.70 3.96
C THR A 655 12.08 -24.94 3.82
N GLU A 656 11.37 -25.33 4.88
CA GLU A 656 10.50 -26.50 4.83
C GLU A 656 9.44 -26.53 5.92
N PHE A 657 8.20 -26.77 5.50
CA PHE A 657 7.09 -27.11 6.38
C PHE A 657 5.98 -27.77 5.57
N MET A 658 5.08 -28.48 6.25
CA MET A 658 3.85 -29.00 5.66
C MET A 658 2.63 -28.31 6.23
N THR A 659 1.54 -28.38 5.48
CA THR A 659 0.23 -27.92 5.92
C THR A 659 -0.60 -29.10 6.41
N TYR A 660 -1.15 -28.97 7.62
CA TYR A 660 -1.91 -29.96 8.38
C TYR A 660 -2.92 -30.83 7.60
N ASN A 661 -2.89 -32.14 7.84
CA ASN A 661 -4.03 -33.06 7.79
C ASN A 661 -4.33 -33.59 9.21
N ASP A 662 -5.60 -33.77 9.56
CA ASP A 662 -6.01 -34.34 10.85
C ASP A 662 -5.34 -35.72 11.09
N GLY A 663 -4.60 -35.87 12.19
CA GLY A 663 -4.23 -37.19 12.75
C GLY A 663 -2.75 -37.52 12.97
N GLU A 664 -1.78 -36.71 12.49
CA GLU A 664 -0.34 -37.08 12.52
C GLU A 664 0.54 -36.28 13.53
N GLY A 665 -0.05 -35.70 14.58
CA GLY A 665 0.73 -35.12 15.69
C GLY A 665 1.42 -33.78 15.42
N MET A 666 1.20 -33.14 14.26
CA MET A 666 1.62 -31.75 13.99
C MET A 666 0.68 -30.74 14.68
N LYS A 667 1.25 -29.67 15.26
CA LYS A 667 0.51 -28.62 16.01
C LYS A 667 0.43 -27.30 15.23
N ALA A 668 -0.63 -26.53 15.47
CA ALA A 668 -0.74 -25.15 15.00
C ALA A 668 0.18 -24.24 15.82
N MET A 669 1.02 -23.45 15.16
CA MET A 669 1.94 -22.50 15.79
C MET A 669 1.27 -21.16 16.08
N ASP A 670 1.31 -20.70 17.34
CA ASP A 670 0.64 -19.49 17.86
C ASP A 670 -0.85 -19.39 17.50
N GLY A 671 -1.53 -20.53 17.36
CA GLY A 671 -2.93 -20.60 16.97
C GLY A 671 -3.19 -20.34 15.49
N TYR A 672 -2.15 -20.16 14.66
CA TYR A 672 -2.29 -20.12 13.20
C TYR A 672 -2.31 -21.56 12.66
N GLU A 673 -3.43 -21.95 12.06
CA GLU A 673 -3.60 -23.29 11.47
C GLU A 673 -2.58 -23.61 10.36
N ARG A 674 -1.93 -22.59 9.78
CA ARG A 674 -1.03 -22.69 8.63
C ARG A 674 0.22 -21.85 8.88
N HIS A 675 1.39 -22.47 8.78
CA HIS A 675 2.65 -21.79 9.12
C HIS A 675 3.07 -20.75 8.09
N GLY A 676 2.71 -20.89 6.81
CA GLY A 676 2.95 -19.86 5.79
C GLY A 676 2.29 -18.51 6.15
N THR A 677 1.07 -18.54 6.69
CA THR A 677 0.39 -17.33 7.20
C THR A 677 1.18 -16.66 8.32
N LEU A 678 1.70 -17.47 9.25
CA LEU A 678 2.53 -16.96 10.33
C LEU A 678 3.86 -16.38 9.81
N MET A 679 4.49 -17.02 8.82
CA MET A 679 5.72 -16.49 8.22
C MET A 679 5.48 -15.13 7.53
N GLU A 680 4.35 -14.95 6.82
CA GLU A 680 3.98 -13.64 6.27
C GLU A 680 3.81 -12.57 7.36
N ILE A 681 3.18 -12.93 8.49
CA ILE A 681 3.00 -12.03 9.63
C ILE A 681 4.34 -11.65 10.26
N LEU A 682 5.26 -12.61 10.37
CA LEU A 682 6.59 -12.40 10.92
C LEU A 682 7.55 -11.74 9.90
N GLY A 683 7.12 -11.53 8.66
CA GLY A 683 7.97 -11.01 7.60
C GLY A 683 9.13 -11.93 7.26
N ILE A 684 8.89 -13.24 7.20
CA ILE A 684 9.89 -14.29 6.90
C ILE A 684 9.51 -14.96 5.58
N SER A 685 10.49 -15.12 4.69
CA SER A 685 10.34 -15.89 3.46
C SER A 685 10.16 -17.38 3.75
N TRP A 686 9.46 -18.09 2.86
CA TRP A 686 9.05 -19.47 3.14
C TRP A 686 8.95 -20.34 1.88
N LEU A 687 9.28 -21.62 2.05
CA LEU A 687 9.22 -22.64 1.02
C LEU A 687 8.47 -23.86 1.58
N GLN A 688 7.31 -24.16 1.02
CA GLN A 688 6.43 -25.20 1.55
C GLN A 688 6.63 -26.54 0.83
N TRP A 689 6.76 -27.61 1.60
CA TRP A 689 7.21 -28.91 1.09
C TRP A 689 6.20 -29.61 0.15
N ASP A 690 4.89 -29.41 0.35
CA ASP A 690 3.84 -30.28 -0.18
C ASP A 690 2.82 -29.58 -1.09
N ILE A 691 3.15 -28.42 -1.68
CA ILE A 691 2.19 -27.60 -2.44
C ILE A 691 2.30 -27.72 -3.95
N ILE A 692 3.44 -28.19 -4.46
CA ILE A 692 3.71 -28.28 -5.91
C ILE A 692 4.43 -29.57 -6.31
N ASP A 693 4.62 -30.52 -5.38
CA ASP A 693 5.53 -31.65 -5.60
C ASP A 693 4.97 -32.76 -6.51
N ARG A 694 3.65 -32.73 -6.81
CA ARG A 694 2.93 -33.66 -7.70
C ARG A 694 1.56 -33.08 -8.10
N GLU A 695 0.91 -33.66 -9.10
CA GLU A 695 -0.38 -33.18 -9.62
C GLU A 695 -1.49 -33.20 -8.56
N GLU A 696 -1.52 -34.23 -7.70
CA GLU A 696 -2.60 -34.44 -6.74
C GLU A 696 -2.65 -33.39 -5.62
N VAL A 697 -1.60 -32.58 -5.46
CA VAL A 697 -1.55 -31.52 -4.46
C VAL A 697 -1.93 -30.14 -5.00
N LEU A 698 -2.04 -29.96 -6.33
CA LEU A 698 -2.38 -28.66 -6.92
C LEU A 698 -3.76 -28.12 -6.50
N PRO A 699 -4.82 -28.93 -6.37
CA PRO A 699 -6.09 -28.44 -5.80
C PRO A 699 -5.94 -27.92 -4.36
N ARG A 700 -4.92 -28.40 -3.62
CA ARG A 700 -4.61 -27.89 -2.29
C ARG A 700 -3.82 -26.58 -2.34
N LEU A 701 -3.10 -26.28 -3.43
CA LEU A 701 -2.38 -25.02 -3.60
C LEU A 701 -3.35 -23.83 -3.57
N GLU A 702 -4.38 -23.83 -4.42
CA GLU A 702 -5.39 -22.76 -4.46
C GLU A 702 -6.10 -22.58 -3.11
N TRP A 703 -6.43 -23.69 -2.45
CA TRP A 703 -7.02 -23.67 -1.11
C TRP A 703 -6.04 -23.17 -0.02
N LYS A 704 -4.75 -23.46 -0.13
CA LYS A 704 -3.71 -22.98 0.81
C LYS A 704 -3.44 -21.49 0.61
N ILE A 705 -3.37 -21.03 -0.64
CA ILE A 705 -3.22 -19.61 -0.99
C ILE A 705 -4.44 -18.81 -0.56
N SER A 706 -5.67 -19.31 -0.77
CA SER A 706 -6.88 -18.63 -0.29
C SER A 706 -7.01 -18.53 1.23
N ASN A 707 -6.30 -19.36 2.02
CA ASN A 707 -6.26 -19.22 3.47
C ASN A 707 -5.29 -18.14 3.98
N LEU A 708 -4.26 -17.78 3.20
CA LEU A 708 -3.49 -16.55 3.45
C LEU A 708 -4.41 -15.32 3.39
N LEU A 709 -5.49 -15.36 2.59
CA LEU A 709 -6.52 -14.33 2.51
C LEU A 709 -7.49 -14.33 3.69
N SER A 710 -7.92 -15.50 4.18
CA SER A 710 -8.97 -15.62 5.20
C SER A 710 -8.51 -15.21 6.62
N ALA A 711 -7.26 -15.49 6.99
CA ALA A 711 -6.67 -15.04 8.27
C ALA A 711 -6.60 -13.51 8.39
N ARG A 712 -6.63 -12.78 7.27
CA ARG A 712 -6.64 -11.30 7.23
C ARG A 712 -7.99 -10.70 7.60
N ILE A 713 -9.08 -11.34 7.19
CA ILE A 713 -10.45 -10.91 7.54
C ILE A 713 -10.66 -10.97 9.06
N GLN A 714 -10.09 -11.98 9.74
CA GLN A 714 -10.14 -12.07 11.20
C GLN A 714 -9.36 -10.95 11.90
N ARG A 715 -8.25 -10.44 11.35
CA ARG A 715 -7.56 -9.25 11.90
C ARG A 715 -8.39 -7.98 11.77
N VAL A 716 -9.04 -7.72 10.63
CA VAL A 716 -9.93 -6.55 10.50
C VAL A 716 -11.03 -6.60 11.57
N ILE A 717 -11.59 -7.78 11.83
CA ILE A 717 -12.62 -7.97 12.87
C ILE A 717 -12.06 -7.84 14.30
N CYS A 718 -10.87 -8.38 14.59
CA CYS A 718 -10.22 -8.33 15.91
C CYS A 718 -9.66 -6.94 16.25
N THR A 719 -9.16 -6.20 15.28
CA THR A 719 -8.65 -4.82 15.49
C THR A 719 -9.82 -3.85 15.74
N VAL A 720 -10.97 -4.07 15.09
CA VAL A 720 -12.22 -3.32 15.34
C VAL A 720 -12.84 -3.64 16.72
N SER A 721 -12.59 -4.84 17.26
CA SER A 721 -13.11 -5.25 18.59
C SER A 721 -12.10 -5.03 19.74
N GLY A 722 -10.81 -4.86 19.43
CA GLY A 722 -9.72 -4.68 20.40
C GLY A 722 -9.70 -3.35 21.15
N MET A 723 -10.39 -2.31 20.67
CA MET A 723 -10.48 -1.01 21.36
C MET A 723 -11.31 -1.01 22.66
N LYS A 724 -11.93 -2.14 23.04
CA LYS A 724 -12.67 -2.26 24.32
C LYS A 724 -11.90 -2.95 25.46
N ARG A 725 -10.62 -3.31 25.29
CA ARG A 725 -9.81 -3.89 26.38
C ARG A 725 -8.46 -3.19 26.53
N ALA A 726 -8.51 -1.94 26.96
CA ALA A 726 -7.41 -1.34 27.70
C ALA A 726 -8.01 -0.51 28.83
N VAL A 727 -7.40 -0.61 30.02
CA VAL A 727 -7.77 0.01 31.31
C VAL A 727 -8.86 -0.71 32.11
N LEU A 728 -8.47 -1.82 32.75
CA LEU A 728 -8.84 -2.05 34.15
C LEU A 728 -7.59 -2.54 34.88
N SER A 729 -7.13 -1.76 35.85
CA SER A 729 -6.04 -2.11 36.75
C SER A 729 -6.48 -3.24 37.69
N ALA A 730 -5.50 -3.96 38.23
CA ALA A 730 -5.69 -5.03 39.21
C ALA A 730 -6.31 -4.47 40.51
N GLY A 731 -7.64 -4.42 40.56
CA GLY A 731 -8.41 -3.98 41.73
C GLY A 731 -9.80 -4.62 41.84
N ASP A 732 -10.47 -4.93 40.72
CA ASP A 732 -11.89 -5.31 40.76
C ASP A 732 -12.15 -6.78 40.38
N ARG A 733 -11.44 -7.73 41.03
CA ARG A 733 -11.86 -9.15 41.06
C ARG A 733 -12.67 -9.42 42.33
N GLN A 734 -13.86 -8.85 42.44
CA GLN A 734 -14.91 -9.30 43.35
C GLN A 734 -16.20 -8.57 43.00
N LEU A 735 -16.98 -9.07 42.02
CA LEU A 735 -18.44 -8.85 41.87
C LEU A 735 -19.00 -9.41 40.55
N ILE A 736 -18.66 -10.63 40.14
CA ILE A 736 -19.49 -11.35 39.13
C ILE A 736 -19.59 -12.84 39.51
N GLU A 737 -20.21 -13.11 40.65
CA GLU A 737 -20.88 -14.38 40.93
C GLU A 737 -22.21 -14.07 41.62
N ALA A 738 -23.21 -13.67 40.83
CA ALA A 738 -24.61 -13.83 41.21
C ALA A 738 -25.50 -13.57 39.99
N ARG A 739 -26.43 -14.50 39.77
CA ARG A 739 -27.62 -14.44 38.88
C ARG A 739 -27.48 -15.11 37.51
N SER A 740 -27.36 -16.43 37.55
CA SER A 740 -28.10 -17.31 36.65
C SER A 740 -29.60 -17.20 36.97
N GLY A 741 -30.43 -16.80 35.99
CA GLY A 741 -31.87 -16.69 36.20
C GLY A 741 -32.65 -16.20 34.98
N SER A 742 -32.89 -17.13 34.05
CA SER A 742 -34.15 -17.30 33.31
C SER A 742 -34.75 -16.15 32.46
N THR A 743 -34.98 -16.52 31.19
CA THR A 743 -36.21 -16.31 30.37
C THR A 743 -36.36 -15.13 29.39
N VAL A 744 -36.72 -15.54 28.16
CA VAL A 744 -37.68 -14.97 27.18
C VAL A 744 -37.17 -14.16 25.96
N ILE A 745 -37.20 -14.87 24.81
CA ILE A 745 -37.85 -14.59 23.50
C ILE A 745 -37.52 -13.26 22.77
N SER A 746 -36.94 -13.34 21.57
CA SER A 746 -37.75 -13.33 20.31
C SER A 746 -36.90 -13.48 19.05
N SER A 747 -37.29 -14.47 18.24
CA SER A 747 -36.98 -14.62 16.83
C SER A 747 -37.95 -13.80 15.99
N VAL A 748 -37.47 -13.17 14.90
CA VAL A 748 -38.31 -12.86 13.74
C VAL A 748 -37.73 -13.60 12.55
N MET A 749 -38.41 -14.68 12.18
CA MET A 749 -38.25 -15.37 10.91
C MET A 749 -39.44 -15.05 10.01
N VAL A 750 -39.14 -14.95 8.72
CA VAL A 750 -39.99 -14.69 7.56
C VAL A 750 -41.27 -15.52 7.56
N ARG A 751 -42.40 -14.86 7.29
CA ARG A 751 -43.70 -15.49 7.05
C ARG A 751 -43.75 -16.17 5.68
N THR A 752 -44.12 -17.45 5.66
CA THR A 752 -44.91 -18.03 4.56
C THR A 752 -46.12 -18.73 5.16
N ARG A 753 -47.33 -18.33 4.72
CA ARG A 753 -48.61 -18.95 5.09
C ARG A 753 -48.78 -20.27 4.33
N LEU A 754 -49.44 -21.26 4.96
CA LEU A 754 -50.66 -21.90 4.42
C LEU A 754 -51.22 -22.97 5.39
N LEU A 755 -52.55 -22.89 5.57
CA LEU A 755 -53.55 -23.96 5.85
C LEU A 755 -53.45 -24.70 7.21
N ARG A 756 -54.42 -24.65 8.14
CA ARG A 756 -55.90 -24.80 8.19
C ARG A 756 -56.24 -26.05 9.00
N ARG A 757 -57.24 -25.88 9.90
CA ARG A 757 -58.09 -26.89 10.59
C ARG A 757 -57.42 -27.67 11.73
N ALA A 758 -58.11 -28.03 12.81
CA ALA A 758 -59.39 -27.63 13.42
C ALA A 758 -59.41 -28.32 14.80
N GLY A 759 -60.02 -27.69 15.80
CA GLY A 759 -60.19 -28.21 17.14
C GLY A 759 -59.99 -27.13 18.17
#